data_AF-A0AAD6N3Z6-F1
#
_entry.id   AF-A0AAD6N3Z6-F1
#
_cell.length_a   1.000
_cell.length_b   1.000
_cell.length_c   1.000
_cell.angle_alpha   90.00
_cell.angle_beta   90.00
_cell.angle_gamma   90.00
#
_symmetry.space_group_name_H-M   'P 1'
#
loop_
_entity.id
_entity.type
_entity.pdbx_description
1 polymer ?
#
loop_
_entity_poly.entity_id
_entity_poly.type
_entity_poly.pdbx_seq_one_letter_code
_entity_poly.pdbx_strand_id
1 'polypeptide(L)'
;MQLCRLGLLVASFIASIGAQSTFSPARPPSIPLAVRSPYLSTWLNAGSDGGNGGYLAGQWPVFWQNQVTGWCGLIRVDGNVYTWMGLPGSKTVNQTAFEYTSTKSIFTMNVENKLEMNITFMSPITPSDIKRQSLVFSYLNVEVSSLDGQEHDVQVYADISAEWVSGDRSAIAEWEYGTTDGVAYHKVHRQTPLAFSQVNEQGEWGNWYWATDATNGMSYQSGVDTAVRGQFSQNGKLANSGDTNFRAVSSSWPVFGFSSDLGSVGSSPASMLFSLGLTQDEAVQFAGSSDYGPLPSLWKSYFDTELAALSFFHHDYSASSSVATAFDNRVATDSIATAGQDYLTITSLSARQAFGATQLCGTKDHMYLFLKEISSDGNMNTVDVVFPAYPIFLYTNPEFLKLVLDPLYENQEAGNYPNDYAMHDLGSNYPNATGHSDGSDEKMPLEECGNMLIMTLAYAQKSGNNEYLSAHYDLLKQWTSYLVEDALYPANQISTDDFAGSLANQTNLALKGMIGIQAMSVIAERTGNTEDAANYSSIAHDYITKWQDLAIAKGATPPHTTLSYGDTNSHGLLYNLFADAQLGLDLVPQSVYQMQSDFYPTVANKYGVPLDTRHTYTKGDWECFTAAITSGNTRSMFIKDLATWINETPTNRALTDLYDTVSGNYPQNTFVARPVMGGAFAPLLVR
;
A
#
# COMPACT_ATOMS: atom_id res chain seq x y z
N MET A 1 -80.27 0.41 7.34
CA MET A 1 -79.25 1.13 8.14
C MET A 1 -78.33 0.07 8.72
N GLN A 2 -77.02 -0.03 8.48
CA GLN A 2 -76.02 0.80 7.82
C GLN A 2 -75.07 -0.15 7.06
N LEU A 3 -74.58 0.27 5.89
CA LEU A 3 -73.54 -0.42 5.14
C LEU A 3 -72.18 -0.20 5.81
N CYS A 4 -71.45 -1.28 6.11
CA CYS A 4 -70.02 -1.23 6.42
C CYS A 4 -69.23 -1.11 5.10
N ARG A 5 -68.60 0.04 4.89
CA ARG A 5 -67.59 0.24 3.84
C ARG A 5 -66.24 -0.22 4.38
N LEU A 6 -65.70 -1.29 3.80
CA LEU A 6 -64.31 -1.69 3.96
C LEU A 6 -63.47 -0.85 2.97
N GLY A 7 -62.79 0.18 3.46
CA GLY A 7 -61.81 0.93 2.67
C GLY A 7 -60.42 0.33 2.89
N LEU A 8 -59.86 -0.30 1.86
CA LEU A 8 -58.43 -0.60 1.81
C LEU A 8 -57.66 0.72 1.71
N LEU A 9 -56.94 1.08 2.77
CA LEU A 9 -55.83 2.04 2.71
C LEU A 9 -54.60 1.28 2.21
N VAL A 10 -54.32 1.36 0.91
CA VAL A 10 -53.00 1.02 0.38
C VAL A 10 -52.08 2.18 0.78
N ALA A 11 -51.32 1.99 1.86
CA ALA A 11 -50.20 2.86 2.17
C ALA A 11 -49.09 2.59 1.14
N SER A 12 -48.99 3.47 0.15
CA SER A 12 -47.82 3.51 -0.74
C SER A 12 -46.61 3.92 0.10
N PHE A 13 -45.83 2.94 0.55
CA PHE A 13 -44.44 3.17 0.95
C PHE A 13 -43.65 3.55 -0.31
N ILE A 14 -43.60 4.85 -0.61
CA ILE A 14 -42.52 5.38 -1.43
C ILE A 14 -41.30 5.38 -0.52
N ALA A 15 -40.56 4.26 -0.54
CA ALA A 15 -39.17 4.32 -0.12
C ALA A 15 -38.50 5.33 -1.06
N SER A 16 -38.06 6.46 -0.51
CA SER A 16 -37.12 7.33 -1.21
C SER A 16 -35.85 6.51 -1.40
N ILE A 17 -35.75 5.82 -2.54
CA ILE A 17 -34.51 5.20 -2.99
C ILE A 17 -33.57 6.39 -3.22
N GLY A 18 -32.72 6.68 -2.23
CA GLY A 18 -31.60 7.59 -2.45
C GLY A 18 -30.80 7.06 -3.64
N ALA A 19 -30.36 7.95 -4.53
CA ALA A 19 -29.49 7.54 -5.63
C ALA A 19 -28.25 6.85 -5.04
N GLN A 20 -27.92 5.67 -5.56
CA GLN A 20 -26.74 4.93 -5.15
C GLN A 20 -25.48 5.77 -5.44
N SER A 21 -24.52 5.81 -4.50
CA SER A 21 -23.24 6.51 -4.69
C SER A 21 -22.58 6.07 -5.99
N THR A 22 -22.09 7.04 -6.77
CA THR A 22 -21.18 6.76 -7.89
C THR A 22 -19.76 6.50 -7.37
N PHE A 23 -18.95 5.82 -8.17
CA PHE A 23 -17.56 5.48 -7.85
C PHE A 23 -16.67 5.77 -9.05
N SER A 24 -15.55 6.46 -8.84
CA SER A 24 -14.59 6.80 -9.89
C SER A 24 -13.14 6.61 -9.40
N PRO A 25 -12.24 6.00 -10.20
CA PRO A 25 -12.52 5.31 -11.46
C PRO A 25 -13.26 3.96 -11.31
N ALA A 26 -13.33 3.42 -10.09
CA ALA A 26 -13.97 2.14 -9.76
C ALA A 26 -14.44 2.12 -8.30
N ARG A 27 -15.20 1.10 -7.89
CA ARG A 27 -15.44 0.83 -6.46
C ARG A 27 -14.37 -0.13 -5.95
N PRO A 28 -13.36 0.30 -5.16
CA PRO A 28 -12.32 -0.60 -4.68
C PRO A 28 -12.84 -1.59 -3.61
N PRO A 29 -12.11 -2.68 -3.32
CA PRO A 29 -12.46 -3.62 -2.23
C PRO A 29 -12.40 -2.95 -0.85
N SER A 30 -11.48 -2.00 -0.66
CA SER A 30 -11.40 -1.14 0.51
C SER A 30 -10.76 0.20 0.12
N ILE A 31 -11.17 1.27 0.80
CA ILE A 31 -10.79 2.64 0.49
C ILE A 31 -9.67 3.09 1.43
N PRO A 32 -8.50 3.56 0.93
CA PRO A 32 -7.45 4.09 1.79
C PRO A 32 -7.86 5.44 2.39
N LEU A 33 -7.89 5.56 3.72
CA LEU A 33 -8.23 6.82 4.40
C LEU A 33 -6.98 7.51 4.96
N ALA A 34 -6.09 6.77 5.62
CA ALA A 34 -4.80 7.28 6.10
C ALA A 34 -3.75 6.18 5.97
N VAL A 35 -3.01 6.20 4.86
CA VAL A 35 -2.06 5.14 4.49
C VAL A 35 -0.72 5.77 4.16
N ARG A 36 0.22 5.69 5.11
CA ARG A 36 1.52 6.38 5.06
C ARG A 36 2.71 5.56 5.55
N SER A 37 2.48 4.56 6.40
CA SER A 37 3.51 3.66 6.91
C SER A 37 2.85 2.36 7.41
N PRO A 38 3.64 1.31 7.74
CA PRO A 38 3.09 0.05 8.23
C PRO A 38 2.14 0.18 9.44
N TYR A 39 2.32 1.22 10.26
CA TYR A 39 1.50 1.50 11.44
C TYR A 39 0.48 2.64 11.26
N LEU A 40 0.66 3.54 10.29
CA LEU A 40 -0.37 4.48 9.84
C LEU A 40 -1.02 3.93 8.57
N SER A 41 -1.97 3.00 8.76
CA SER A 41 -2.58 2.22 7.67
C SER A 41 -4.05 1.92 7.97
N THR A 42 -4.90 2.94 7.80
CA THR A 42 -6.34 2.88 8.05
C THR A 42 -7.15 2.94 6.75
N TRP A 43 -8.15 2.07 6.69
CA TRP A 43 -8.94 1.74 5.52
C TRP A 43 -10.44 1.69 5.84
N LEU A 44 -11.26 1.82 4.81
CA LEU A 44 -12.72 1.65 4.88
C LEU A 44 -13.15 0.49 3.98
N ASN A 45 -13.61 -0.59 4.60
CA ASN A 45 -14.05 -1.80 3.90
C ASN A 45 -15.26 -1.51 3.00
N ALA A 46 -15.17 -1.88 1.73
CA ALA A 46 -16.18 -1.56 0.72
C ALA A 46 -16.76 -2.80 0.02
N GLY A 47 -16.02 -3.91 -0.05
CA GLY A 47 -16.47 -5.21 -0.55
C GLY A 47 -17.77 -5.72 0.05
N SER A 48 -18.50 -6.54 -0.70
CA SER A 48 -19.76 -7.12 -0.23
C SER A 48 -19.60 -8.11 0.92
N ASP A 49 -18.41 -8.67 1.13
CA ASP A 49 -18.09 -9.55 2.25
C ASP A 49 -17.86 -8.75 3.54
N GLY A 50 -18.91 -8.13 4.10
CA GLY A 50 -18.82 -7.41 5.38
C GLY A 50 -18.31 -5.96 5.30
N GLY A 51 -18.15 -5.40 4.10
CA GLY A 51 -18.12 -3.96 3.88
C GLY A 51 -19.53 -3.40 3.64
N ASN A 52 -19.69 -2.08 3.76
CA ASN A 52 -20.97 -1.40 3.58
C ASN A 52 -21.17 -0.83 2.17
N GLY A 53 -20.37 -1.25 1.18
CA GLY A 53 -20.43 -0.75 -0.19
C GLY A 53 -19.59 0.50 -0.45
N GLY A 54 -18.72 0.92 0.49
CA GLY A 54 -17.84 2.08 0.33
C GLY A 54 -18.46 3.40 0.82
N TYR A 55 -19.40 3.32 1.77
CA TYR A 55 -20.00 4.48 2.41
C TYR A 55 -19.20 4.88 3.65
N LEU A 56 -18.80 6.14 3.76
CA LEU A 56 -17.97 6.59 4.90
C LEU A 56 -18.74 6.58 6.23
N ALA A 57 -20.04 6.85 6.18
CA ALA A 57 -20.95 6.72 7.32
C ALA A 57 -21.56 5.32 7.39
N GLY A 58 -21.78 4.82 8.61
CA GLY A 58 -22.45 3.55 8.84
C GLY A 58 -21.51 2.36 9.09
N GLN A 59 -20.18 2.58 9.07
CA GLN A 59 -19.17 1.58 9.41
C GLN A 59 -17.94 2.26 10.00
N TRP A 60 -17.28 1.60 10.95
CA TRP A 60 -16.00 2.08 11.48
C TRP A 60 -14.86 1.80 10.49
N PRO A 61 -13.97 2.77 10.24
CA PRO A 61 -12.67 2.50 9.64
C PRO A 61 -11.88 1.48 10.46
N VAL A 62 -11.02 0.74 9.77
CA VAL A 62 -10.20 -0.31 10.35
C VAL A 62 -8.74 -0.15 9.95
N PHE A 63 -7.84 -0.62 10.82
CA PHE A 63 -6.48 -0.93 10.45
C PHE A 63 -6.47 -2.01 9.36
N TRP A 64 -5.38 -2.14 8.59
CA TRP A 64 -5.31 -3.09 7.48
C TRP A 64 -5.63 -4.55 7.89
N GLN A 65 -5.38 -4.92 9.16
CA GLN A 65 -5.69 -6.24 9.73
C GLN A 65 -7.11 -6.33 10.36
N ASN A 66 -8.01 -5.43 9.96
CA ASN A 66 -9.44 -5.36 10.34
C ASN A 66 -9.76 -4.98 11.80
N GLN A 67 -8.79 -4.54 12.59
CA GLN A 67 -9.06 -3.97 13.91
C GLN A 67 -9.63 -2.56 13.76
N VAL A 68 -10.64 -2.21 14.56
CA VAL A 68 -11.24 -0.87 14.51
C VAL A 68 -10.19 0.19 14.87
N THR A 69 -10.08 1.20 14.01
CA THR A 69 -9.39 2.47 14.28
C THR A 69 -10.48 3.52 14.31
N GLY A 70 -11.12 3.67 15.48
CA GLY A 70 -12.30 4.52 15.64
C GLY A 70 -12.04 5.93 15.14
N TRP A 71 -12.79 6.33 14.12
CA TRP A 71 -12.76 7.67 13.54
C TRP A 71 -14.19 8.08 13.25
N CYS A 72 -14.60 9.17 13.88
CA CYS A 72 -15.98 9.61 13.93
C CYS A 72 -16.10 11.01 13.32
N GLY A 73 -17.16 11.24 12.56
CA GLY A 73 -17.51 12.53 11.99
C GLY A 73 -18.98 12.85 12.17
N LEU A 74 -19.29 13.99 12.78
CA LEU A 74 -20.65 14.52 12.93
C LEU A 74 -20.75 15.92 12.33
N ILE A 75 -21.92 16.27 11.80
CA ILE A 75 -22.26 17.62 11.36
C ILE A 75 -23.60 18.02 11.99
N ARG A 76 -23.71 19.26 12.42
CA ARG A 76 -24.95 19.87 12.91
C ARG A 76 -25.37 20.97 11.95
N VAL A 77 -26.57 20.87 11.40
CA VAL A 77 -27.15 21.80 10.41
C VAL A 77 -28.49 22.28 10.88
N ASP A 78 -28.66 23.59 11.06
CA ASP A 78 -29.89 24.22 11.56
C ASP A 78 -30.46 23.53 12.81
N GLY A 79 -29.59 23.07 13.70
CA GLY A 79 -29.98 22.37 14.92
C GLY A 79 -30.05 20.84 14.85
N ASN A 80 -29.97 20.24 13.66
CA ASN A 80 -30.10 18.80 13.47
C ASN A 80 -28.73 18.14 13.26
N VAL A 81 -28.51 16.96 13.85
CA VAL A 81 -27.21 16.27 13.83
C VAL A 81 -27.24 15.07 12.89
N TYR A 82 -26.15 14.87 12.13
CA TYR A 82 -25.96 13.78 11.19
C TYR A 82 -24.57 13.18 11.33
N THR A 83 -24.47 11.87 11.13
CA THR A 83 -23.21 11.14 10.98
C THR A 83 -22.72 11.23 9.54
N TRP A 84 -21.48 11.67 9.31
CA TRP A 84 -20.83 11.64 8.00
C TRP A 84 -19.62 10.68 7.93
N MET A 85 -19.11 10.23 9.08
CA MET A 85 -18.05 9.21 9.14
C MET A 85 -18.18 8.35 10.39
N GLY A 86 -17.90 7.05 10.23
CA GLY A 86 -17.97 6.09 11.34
C GLY A 86 -19.40 5.63 11.62
N LEU A 87 -19.60 5.01 12.79
CA LEU A 87 -20.92 4.51 13.23
C LEU A 87 -21.31 5.00 14.65
N PRO A 88 -21.22 6.31 14.99
CA PRO A 88 -21.64 6.82 16.29
C PRO A 88 -23.17 6.95 16.47
N GLY A 89 -23.95 6.96 15.38
CA GLY A 89 -25.39 7.25 15.41
C GLY A 89 -26.11 6.82 14.13
N SER A 90 -27.44 6.85 14.13
CA SER A 90 -28.28 6.26 13.07
C SER A 90 -28.75 7.23 11.98
N LYS A 91 -28.74 8.55 12.22
CA LYS A 91 -29.10 9.54 11.20
C LYS A 91 -27.83 9.90 10.41
N THR A 92 -27.69 9.37 9.20
CA THR A 92 -26.51 9.61 8.35
C THR A 92 -26.78 10.70 7.31
N VAL A 93 -25.71 11.33 6.83
CA VAL A 93 -25.73 12.08 5.56
C VAL A 93 -25.91 11.12 4.38
N ASN A 94 -26.25 11.66 3.20
CA ASN A 94 -26.38 10.87 1.98
C ASN A 94 -25.13 11.00 1.11
N GLN A 95 -24.29 9.97 1.04
CA GLN A 95 -23.13 9.96 0.13
C GLN A 95 -23.59 9.77 -1.32
N THR A 96 -23.20 10.71 -2.20
CA THR A 96 -23.62 10.73 -3.60
C THR A 96 -22.52 10.28 -4.56
N ALA A 97 -21.25 10.48 -4.19
CA ALA A 97 -20.11 10.04 -4.98
C ALA A 97 -18.89 9.71 -4.13
N PHE A 98 -18.05 8.84 -4.66
CA PHE A 98 -16.69 8.58 -4.20
C PHE A 98 -15.71 8.64 -5.37
N GLU A 99 -14.60 9.33 -5.18
CA GLU A 99 -13.50 9.41 -6.15
C GLU A 99 -12.17 9.12 -5.46
N TYR A 100 -11.26 8.45 -6.16
CA TYR A 100 -9.88 8.30 -5.69
C TYR A 100 -8.84 8.58 -6.76
N THR A 101 -7.72 9.10 -6.28
CA THR A 101 -6.47 9.26 -7.02
C THR A 101 -5.37 8.45 -6.34
N SER A 102 -4.16 8.54 -6.88
CA SER A 102 -2.96 7.94 -6.28
C SER A 102 -2.72 8.38 -4.84
N THR A 103 -3.17 9.58 -4.44
CA THR A 103 -2.91 10.15 -3.11
C THR A 103 -4.16 10.56 -2.33
N LYS A 104 -5.34 10.59 -2.97
CA LYS A 104 -6.59 11.13 -2.36
C LYS A 104 -7.74 10.15 -2.42
N SER A 105 -8.58 10.20 -1.40
CA SER A 105 -9.90 9.56 -1.33
C SER A 105 -10.92 10.65 -1.00
N ILE A 106 -11.87 10.88 -1.90
CA ILE A 106 -12.77 12.03 -1.89
C ILE A 106 -14.20 11.51 -1.85
N PHE A 107 -14.97 11.94 -0.86
CA PHE A 107 -16.38 11.60 -0.73
C PHE A 107 -17.21 12.87 -0.88
N THR A 108 -18.19 12.84 -1.79
CA THR A 108 -19.20 13.90 -1.93
C THR A 108 -20.49 13.43 -1.29
N MET A 109 -21.07 14.28 -0.45
CA MET A 109 -22.24 13.96 0.35
C MET A 109 -23.23 15.11 0.37
N ASN A 110 -24.49 14.77 0.54
CA ASN A 110 -25.61 15.68 0.65
C ASN A 110 -26.21 15.60 2.05
N VAL A 111 -26.44 16.76 2.67
CA VAL A 111 -27.10 16.88 3.97
C VAL A 111 -28.48 17.52 3.78
N GLU A 112 -29.53 16.70 3.84
CA GLU A 112 -30.94 17.09 3.68
C GLU A 112 -31.27 17.97 2.45
N ASN A 113 -30.53 17.82 1.35
CA ASN A 113 -30.64 18.65 0.15
C ASN A 113 -30.36 20.15 0.38
N LYS A 114 -29.74 20.49 1.52
CA LYS A 114 -29.37 21.87 1.89
C LYS A 114 -27.90 22.15 1.64
N LEU A 115 -27.05 21.22 2.04
CA LEU A 115 -25.59 21.37 1.97
C LEU A 115 -24.97 20.23 1.16
N GLU A 116 -23.89 20.56 0.47
CA GLU A 116 -22.92 19.60 -0.03
C GLU A 116 -21.72 19.55 0.93
N MET A 117 -21.23 18.35 1.23
CA MET A 117 -19.97 18.11 1.93
C MET A 117 -18.99 17.41 0.99
N ASN A 118 -17.77 17.92 0.90
CA ASN A 118 -16.65 17.26 0.23
C ASN A 118 -15.60 16.87 1.27
N ILE A 119 -15.46 15.56 1.50
CA ILE A 119 -14.53 14.97 2.47
C ILE A 119 -13.30 14.44 1.72
N THR A 120 -12.16 15.11 1.87
CA THR A 120 -10.91 14.70 1.21
C THR A 120 -9.92 14.15 2.23
N PHE A 121 -9.65 12.86 2.13
CA PHE A 121 -8.49 12.23 2.77
C PHE A 121 -7.31 12.31 1.82
N MET A 122 -6.17 12.81 2.31
CA MET A 122 -4.96 12.93 1.50
C MET A 122 -3.75 12.36 2.24
N SER A 123 -3.15 11.31 1.68
CA SER A 123 -1.89 10.74 2.14
C SER A 123 -0.80 11.05 1.11
N PRO A 124 0.02 12.11 1.32
CA PRO A 124 0.96 12.57 0.30
C PRO A 124 2.02 11.51 -0.04
N ILE A 125 2.37 11.43 -1.33
CA ILE A 125 3.51 10.67 -1.85
C ILE A 125 4.44 11.70 -2.51
N THR A 126 5.59 11.96 -1.90
CA THR A 126 6.53 13.01 -2.31
C THR A 126 7.95 12.47 -2.49
N PRO A 127 8.17 11.49 -3.38
CA PRO A 127 9.46 10.79 -3.53
C PRO A 127 10.60 11.69 -4.01
N SER A 128 10.31 12.88 -4.56
CA SER A 128 11.30 13.90 -4.91
C SER A 128 11.61 14.90 -3.78
N ASP A 129 10.91 14.81 -2.64
CA ASP A 129 11.10 15.64 -1.46
C ASP A 129 11.19 14.75 -0.20
N ILE A 130 12.41 14.38 0.15
CA ILE A 130 12.70 13.48 1.27
C ILE A 130 12.23 14.06 2.61
N LYS A 131 12.26 15.39 2.79
CA LYS A 131 11.76 16.04 4.01
C LYS A 131 10.28 15.74 4.18
N ARG A 132 9.46 16.00 3.15
CA ARG A 132 8.01 15.72 3.19
C ARG A 132 7.73 14.23 3.25
N GLN A 133 8.46 13.41 2.50
CA GLN A 133 8.23 11.97 2.46
C GLN A 133 8.52 11.30 3.82
N SER A 134 9.48 11.84 4.59
CA SER A 134 9.84 11.32 5.91
C SER A 134 8.75 11.47 6.98
N LEU A 135 7.74 12.30 6.73
CA LEU A 135 6.63 12.54 7.67
C LEU A 135 5.55 11.46 7.56
N VAL A 136 5.31 10.73 8.65
CA VAL A 136 4.23 9.75 8.78
C VAL A 136 2.94 10.46 9.21
N PHE A 137 2.41 11.28 8.30
CA PHE A 137 1.22 12.10 8.51
C PHE A 137 0.29 12.07 7.28
N SER A 138 -1.01 12.21 7.53
CA SER A 138 -2.09 12.29 6.54
C SER A 138 -3.03 13.45 6.89
N TYR A 139 -3.70 14.01 5.88
CA TYR A 139 -4.70 15.06 6.07
C TYR A 139 -6.12 14.51 5.94
N LEU A 140 -7.05 15.18 6.63
CA LEU A 140 -8.48 15.12 6.38
C LEU A 140 -8.99 16.56 6.21
N ASN A 141 -9.52 16.90 5.05
CA ASN A 141 -10.18 18.19 4.81
C ASN A 141 -11.68 17.97 4.67
N VAL A 142 -12.46 18.69 5.48
CA VAL A 142 -13.92 18.70 5.43
C VAL A 142 -14.37 20.04 4.88
N GLU A 143 -14.93 20.06 3.67
CA GLU A 143 -15.48 21.26 3.06
C GLU A 143 -17.01 21.18 3.01
N VAL A 144 -17.69 22.28 3.31
CA VAL A 144 -19.14 22.39 3.33
C VAL A 144 -19.59 23.64 2.58
N SER A 145 -20.58 23.52 1.71
CA SER A 145 -21.19 24.66 1.02
C SER A 145 -22.69 24.47 0.82
N SER A 146 -23.41 25.57 0.66
CA SER A 146 -24.84 25.56 0.36
C SER A 146 -25.13 25.01 -1.03
N LEU A 147 -26.01 24.02 -1.09
CA LEU A 147 -26.52 23.39 -2.30
C LEU A 147 -27.82 24.05 -2.77
N ASP A 148 -28.63 24.59 -1.86
CA ASP A 148 -29.94 25.20 -2.15
C ASP A 148 -29.89 26.73 -2.32
N GLY A 149 -28.71 27.32 -2.13
CA GLY A 149 -28.46 28.76 -2.22
C GLY A 149 -28.91 29.56 -1.00
N GLN A 150 -29.36 28.91 0.08
CA GLN A 150 -29.66 29.53 1.36
C GLN A 150 -28.45 29.47 2.30
N GLU A 151 -28.50 30.32 3.32
CA GLU A 151 -27.54 30.33 4.42
C GLU A 151 -27.98 29.34 5.51
N HIS A 152 -27.05 28.51 6.00
CA HIS A 152 -27.31 27.52 7.05
C HIS A 152 -26.38 27.68 8.24
N ASP A 153 -26.91 27.42 9.43
CA ASP A 153 -26.10 27.33 10.66
C ASP A 153 -25.39 25.98 10.70
N VAL A 154 -24.04 25.98 10.62
CA VAL A 154 -23.24 24.76 10.47
C VAL A 154 -22.17 24.63 11.54
N GLN A 155 -22.15 23.48 12.22
CA GLN A 155 -21.04 23.05 13.06
C GLN A 155 -20.54 21.67 12.62
N VAL A 156 -19.21 21.50 12.57
CA VAL A 156 -18.55 20.25 12.21
C VAL A 156 -17.83 19.68 13.44
N TYR A 157 -17.80 18.36 13.55
CA TYR A 157 -17.10 17.62 14.60
C TYR A 157 -16.38 16.40 14.02
N ALA A 158 -15.18 16.13 14.53
CA ALA A 158 -14.49 14.87 14.30
C ALA A 158 -13.65 14.43 15.52
N ASP A 159 -13.62 13.12 15.78
CA ASP A 159 -12.76 12.49 16.80
C ASP A 159 -12.03 11.27 16.27
N ILE A 160 -10.88 10.98 16.87
CA ILE A 160 -10.28 9.64 16.86
C ILE A 160 -10.42 8.99 18.25
N SER A 161 -10.46 7.67 18.31
CA SER A 161 -10.45 6.90 19.56
C SER A 161 -9.03 6.53 20.02
N ALA A 162 -8.89 6.01 21.23
CA ALA A 162 -7.62 5.44 21.70
C ALA A 162 -7.22 4.14 20.97
N GLU A 163 -8.05 3.58 20.09
CA GLU A 163 -7.77 2.31 19.39
C GLU A 163 -6.64 2.39 18.37
N TRP A 164 -6.24 3.61 18.01
CA TRP A 164 -5.08 3.89 17.16
C TRP A 164 -3.74 3.56 17.87
N VAL A 165 -3.72 3.60 19.20
CA VAL A 165 -2.51 3.64 20.01
C VAL A 165 -1.81 2.28 20.18
N SER A 166 -2.58 1.19 20.18
CA SER A 166 -2.06 -0.14 20.52
C SER A 166 -3.03 -1.22 20.05
N GLY A 167 -2.49 -2.33 19.54
CA GLY A 167 -3.24 -3.55 19.22
C GLY A 167 -3.75 -4.31 20.43
N ASP A 168 -3.22 -4.02 21.62
CA ASP A 168 -3.72 -4.51 22.90
C ASP A 168 -4.78 -3.55 23.45
N ARG A 169 -6.05 -3.92 23.27
CA ARG A 169 -7.19 -3.10 23.74
C ARG A 169 -7.30 -3.02 25.27
N SER A 170 -6.48 -3.77 26.03
CA SER A 170 -6.38 -3.66 27.49
C SER A 170 -5.28 -2.68 27.95
N ALA A 171 -4.36 -2.28 27.05
CA ALA A 171 -3.31 -1.32 27.35
C ALA A 171 -3.90 0.05 27.71
N ILE A 172 -3.28 0.72 28.69
CA ILE A 172 -3.68 2.06 29.12
C ILE A 172 -3.17 3.08 28.10
N ALA A 173 -4.09 3.88 27.57
CA ALA A 173 -3.77 5.05 26.77
C ALA A 173 -3.65 6.27 27.68
N GLU A 174 -2.66 7.10 27.39
CA GLU A 174 -2.40 8.40 28.01
C GLU A 174 -2.48 9.48 26.94
N TRP A 175 -2.94 10.67 27.33
CA TRP A 175 -3.20 11.73 26.38
C TRP A 175 -3.09 13.12 26.99
N GLU A 176 -2.85 14.09 26.12
CA GLU A 176 -2.85 15.51 26.46
C GLU A 176 -3.42 16.34 25.31
N TYR A 177 -3.81 17.57 25.63
CA TYR A 177 -4.19 18.58 24.67
C TYR A 177 -3.19 19.74 24.73
N GLY A 178 -2.83 20.28 23.57
CA GLY A 178 -1.96 21.44 23.48
C GLY A 178 -2.20 22.28 22.24
N THR A 179 -1.47 23.39 22.14
CA THR A 179 -1.41 24.22 20.94
C THR A 179 0.05 24.51 20.58
N THR A 180 0.33 24.61 19.28
CA THR A 180 1.64 24.98 18.75
C THR A 180 1.45 25.75 17.45
N ASP A 181 2.01 26.97 17.36
CA ASP A 181 1.98 27.79 16.14
C ASP A 181 0.61 27.89 15.44
N GLY A 182 -0.45 28.19 16.20
CA GLY A 182 -1.81 28.29 15.68
C GLY A 182 -2.50 26.96 15.37
N VAL A 183 -1.89 25.82 15.70
CA VAL A 183 -2.44 24.47 15.54
C VAL A 183 -2.80 23.90 16.92
N ALA A 184 -4.03 23.43 17.09
CA ALA A 184 -4.47 22.70 18.26
C ALA A 184 -4.31 21.19 18.03
N TYR A 185 -3.88 20.45 19.06
CA TYR A 185 -3.67 19.01 18.93
C TYR A 185 -4.10 18.25 20.20
N HIS A 186 -4.56 17.03 19.98
CA HIS A 186 -4.53 15.96 20.98
C HIS A 186 -3.33 15.06 20.67
N LYS A 187 -2.48 14.85 21.68
CA LYS A 187 -1.41 13.85 21.66
C LYS A 187 -1.89 12.64 22.44
N VAL A 188 -1.78 11.45 21.86
CA VAL A 188 -2.26 10.20 22.46
C VAL A 188 -1.19 9.13 22.28
N HIS A 189 -0.87 8.40 23.33
CA HIS A 189 0.13 7.33 23.28
C HIS A 189 -0.16 6.25 24.31
N ARG A 190 0.56 5.15 24.22
CA ARG A 190 0.49 4.09 25.22
C ARG A 190 1.22 4.58 26.47
N GLN A 191 0.60 4.44 27.65
CA GLN A 191 1.19 4.89 28.91
C GLN A 191 2.50 4.15 29.24
N THR A 192 2.56 2.85 28.92
CA THR A 192 3.78 2.05 28.99
C THR A 192 4.18 1.63 27.57
N PRO A 193 5.02 2.41 26.87
CA PRO A 193 5.46 2.06 25.53
C PRO A 193 6.26 0.77 25.50
N LEU A 194 6.07 -0.04 24.46
CA LEU A 194 6.92 -1.18 24.15
C LEU A 194 7.61 -0.93 22.82
N ALA A 195 8.82 -0.38 22.89
CA ALA A 195 9.62 -0.04 21.72
C ALA A 195 9.87 -1.28 20.84
N PHE A 196 9.82 -1.07 19.52
CA PHE A 196 10.10 -2.09 18.49
C PHE A 196 9.25 -3.36 18.59
N SER A 197 8.03 -3.23 19.11
CA SER A 197 7.10 -4.34 19.25
C SER A 197 5.74 -4.02 18.66
N GLN A 198 5.02 -5.08 18.30
CA GLN A 198 3.67 -5.00 17.76
C GLN A 198 2.75 -5.98 18.47
N VAL A 199 1.49 -5.58 18.63
CA VAL A 199 0.40 -6.49 19.00
C VAL A 199 -0.65 -6.41 17.90
N ASN A 200 -1.08 -7.56 17.40
CA ASN A 200 -2.01 -7.63 16.26
C ASN A 200 -1.59 -6.66 15.13
N GLU A 201 -0.30 -6.64 14.76
CA GLU A 201 0.24 -5.81 13.68
C GLU A 201 0.26 -4.28 13.89
N GLN A 202 -0.27 -3.77 15.01
CA GLN A 202 -0.17 -2.35 15.37
C GLN A 202 1.08 -2.11 16.23
N GLY A 203 1.80 -1.03 15.96
CA GLY A 203 2.98 -0.63 16.74
C GLY A 203 2.61 -0.23 18.17
N GLU A 204 3.45 -0.59 19.13
CA GLU A 204 3.16 -0.47 20.57
C GLU A 204 3.90 0.69 21.26
N TRP A 205 4.47 1.61 20.48
CA TRP A 205 5.13 2.84 20.91
C TRP A 205 5.00 3.95 19.85
N GLY A 206 5.27 5.19 20.28
CA GLY A 206 5.13 6.39 19.46
C GLY A 206 3.97 7.25 19.93
N ASN A 207 3.91 8.47 19.40
CA ASN A 207 2.91 9.47 19.74
C ASN A 207 2.00 9.71 18.54
N TRP A 208 0.69 9.55 18.77
CA TRP A 208 -0.33 9.92 17.81
C TRP A 208 -0.72 11.38 18.00
N TYR A 209 -0.73 12.14 16.92
CA TYR A 209 -1.21 13.51 16.89
C TYR A 209 -2.48 13.60 16.04
N TRP A 210 -3.54 14.10 16.65
CA TRP A 210 -4.77 14.52 15.97
C TRP A 210 -4.89 16.03 16.12
N ALA A 211 -4.89 16.77 15.02
CA ALA A 211 -4.72 18.22 15.06
C ALA A 211 -5.62 18.97 14.07
N THR A 212 -5.89 20.24 14.36
CA THR A 212 -6.67 21.17 13.53
C THR A 212 -6.26 22.63 13.82
N ASP A 213 -6.76 23.59 13.05
CA ASP A 213 -6.51 25.00 13.29
C ASP A 213 -7.06 25.47 14.66
N ALA A 214 -6.25 26.19 15.42
CA ALA A 214 -6.63 26.81 16.69
C ALA A 214 -7.38 28.14 16.45
N THR A 215 -8.61 28.06 15.93
CA THR A 215 -9.46 29.23 15.66
C THR A 215 -10.37 29.58 16.84
N ASN A 216 -10.97 30.78 16.82
CA ASN A 216 -11.95 31.19 17.84
C ASN A 216 -13.25 30.36 17.82
N GLY A 217 -13.60 29.77 16.67
CA GLY A 217 -14.77 28.90 16.51
C GLY A 217 -14.50 27.45 16.87
N MET A 218 -13.24 27.09 17.16
CA MET A 218 -12.84 25.75 17.52
C MET A 218 -13.08 25.47 19.02
N SER A 219 -13.56 24.27 19.31
CA SER A 219 -13.65 23.72 20.66
C SER A 219 -13.11 22.29 20.68
N TYR A 220 -12.60 21.86 21.84
CA TYR A 220 -11.99 20.54 22.01
C TYR A 220 -12.53 19.82 23.23
N GLN A 221 -12.46 18.49 23.22
CA GLN A 221 -12.71 17.69 24.41
C GLN A 221 -12.11 16.30 24.27
N SER A 222 -11.47 15.80 25.33
CA SER A 222 -11.16 14.37 25.48
C SER A 222 -12.05 13.73 26.56
N GLY A 223 -12.34 12.43 26.42
CA GLY A 223 -13.12 11.68 27.41
C GLY A 223 -13.87 10.50 26.82
N VAL A 224 -14.91 10.03 27.51
CA VAL A 224 -15.75 8.91 27.07
C VAL A 224 -16.51 9.26 25.78
N ASP A 225 -16.43 8.41 24.77
CA ASP A 225 -17.05 8.58 23.44
C ASP A 225 -18.49 9.13 23.47
N THR A 226 -19.37 8.50 24.25
CA THR A 226 -20.78 8.87 24.36
C THR A 226 -20.98 10.26 24.97
N ALA A 227 -20.12 10.66 25.92
CA ALA A 227 -20.19 11.97 26.55
C ALA A 227 -19.67 13.07 25.62
N VAL A 228 -18.53 12.85 24.96
CA VAL A 228 -17.93 13.83 24.04
C VAL A 228 -18.80 14.06 22.81
N ARG A 229 -19.23 12.97 22.16
CA ARG A 229 -20.13 13.03 20.99
C ARG A 229 -21.51 13.58 21.36
N GLY A 230 -22.01 13.23 22.55
CA GLY A 230 -23.25 13.75 23.10
C GLY A 230 -23.20 15.26 23.37
N GLN A 231 -22.07 15.77 23.89
CA GLN A 231 -21.83 17.18 24.14
C GLN A 231 -21.94 18.00 22.84
N PHE A 232 -21.27 17.55 21.77
CA PHE A 232 -21.41 18.16 20.45
C PHE A 232 -22.86 18.08 19.94
N SER A 233 -23.47 16.89 20.00
CA SER A 233 -24.81 16.69 19.46
C SER A 233 -25.87 17.60 20.08
N GLN A 234 -25.74 17.89 21.38
CA GLN A 234 -26.68 18.74 22.12
C GLN A 234 -26.41 20.24 21.91
N ASN A 235 -25.14 20.63 21.83
CA ASN A 235 -24.74 22.04 21.97
C ASN A 235 -24.09 22.65 20.72
N GLY A 236 -23.78 21.83 19.70
CA GLY A 236 -23.01 22.25 18.52
C GLY A 236 -21.53 22.55 18.81
N LYS A 237 -21.06 22.34 20.04
CA LYS A 237 -19.68 22.63 20.48
C LYS A 237 -19.25 21.73 21.64
N LEU A 238 -17.94 21.63 21.85
CA LEU A 238 -17.31 20.88 22.93
C LEU A 238 -17.06 21.75 24.17
N ALA A 239 -16.72 21.09 25.29
CA ALA A 239 -16.61 21.74 26.59
C ALA A 239 -15.28 22.50 26.83
N ASN A 240 -14.31 22.40 25.92
CA ASN A 240 -12.93 22.89 26.11
C ASN A 240 -12.28 22.31 27.37
N SER A 241 -12.32 20.98 27.46
CA SER A 241 -11.87 20.23 28.64
C SER A 241 -11.04 19.01 28.26
N GLY A 242 -9.97 18.75 29.00
CA GLY A 242 -9.21 17.50 28.91
C GLY A 242 -9.58 16.57 30.06
N ASP A 243 -10.04 15.35 29.76
CA ASP A 243 -10.14 14.28 30.75
C ASP A 243 -8.72 13.87 31.18
N THR A 244 -8.45 13.72 32.47
CA THR A 244 -7.13 13.30 33.00
C THR A 244 -7.16 11.89 33.58
N ASN A 245 -8.29 11.19 33.49
CA ASN A 245 -8.44 9.82 33.99
C ASN A 245 -8.04 8.83 32.90
N PHE A 246 -6.73 8.65 32.70
CA PHE A 246 -6.17 7.68 31.75
C PHE A 246 -6.67 6.26 32.04
N ARG A 247 -6.97 5.51 30.97
CA ARG A 247 -7.63 4.21 31.07
C ARG A 247 -7.29 3.30 29.89
N ALA A 248 -7.64 2.02 30.04
CA ALA A 248 -7.51 1.05 28.96
C ALA A 248 -8.24 1.50 27.69
N VAL A 249 -7.68 1.21 26.52
CA VAL A 249 -8.27 1.56 25.21
C VAL A 249 -9.75 1.15 25.09
N SER A 250 -10.10 -0.05 25.58
CA SER A 250 -11.47 -0.58 25.58
C SER A 250 -12.36 -0.10 26.73
N SER A 251 -11.80 0.61 27.72
CA SER A 251 -12.55 1.09 28.88
C SER A 251 -13.22 2.42 28.57
N SER A 252 -14.54 2.39 28.37
CA SER A 252 -15.33 3.59 28.06
C SER A 252 -14.76 4.40 26.87
N TRP A 253 -14.17 3.69 25.89
CA TRP A 253 -13.67 4.18 24.61
C TRP A 253 -13.23 5.66 24.63
N PRO A 254 -12.02 5.97 25.15
CA PRO A 254 -11.54 7.34 25.16
C PRO A 254 -11.47 7.89 23.72
N VAL A 255 -12.00 9.09 23.51
CA VAL A 255 -11.96 9.81 22.23
C VAL A 255 -11.40 11.22 22.39
N PHE A 256 -10.91 11.76 21.28
CA PHE A 256 -10.18 13.02 21.20
C PHE A 256 -10.85 13.92 20.17
N GLY A 257 -11.86 14.66 20.62
CA GLY A 257 -12.76 15.42 19.77
C GLY A 257 -12.28 16.84 19.51
N PHE A 258 -12.52 17.28 18.28
CA PHE A 258 -12.55 18.68 17.88
C PHE A 258 -13.92 18.99 17.27
N SER A 259 -14.36 20.24 17.47
CA SER A 259 -15.49 20.80 16.75
C SER A 259 -15.19 22.23 16.33
N SER A 260 -15.67 22.64 15.17
CA SER A 260 -15.63 24.02 14.72
C SER A 260 -17.03 24.51 14.36
N ASP A 261 -17.37 25.70 14.85
CA ASP A 261 -18.54 26.45 14.40
C ASP A 261 -18.15 27.21 13.12
N LEU A 262 -18.72 26.77 11.98
CA LEU A 262 -18.50 27.41 10.67
C LEU A 262 -19.45 28.60 10.47
N GLY A 263 -20.38 28.83 11.39
CA GLY A 263 -21.36 29.90 11.34
C GLY A 263 -22.37 29.71 10.20
N SER A 264 -22.71 30.82 9.55
CA SER A 264 -23.62 30.89 8.41
C SER A 264 -22.88 30.49 7.14
N VAL A 265 -23.17 29.30 6.61
CA VAL A 265 -22.56 28.77 5.39
C VAL A 265 -23.52 28.94 4.21
N GLY A 266 -23.11 29.79 3.26
CA GLY A 266 -23.75 29.99 1.97
C GLY A 266 -23.04 29.23 0.84
N SER A 267 -23.09 29.77 -0.37
CA SER A 267 -22.49 29.13 -1.56
C SER A 267 -20.96 29.18 -1.60
N SER A 268 -20.33 30.04 -0.80
CA SER A 268 -18.87 30.03 -0.63
C SER A 268 -18.50 28.94 0.36
N PRO A 269 -17.64 27.97 -0.01
CA PRO A 269 -17.32 26.86 0.88
C PRO A 269 -16.61 27.32 2.15
N ALA A 270 -17.00 26.72 3.28
CA ALA A 270 -16.27 26.77 4.54
C ALA A 270 -15.60 25.42 4.78
N SER A 271 -14.39 25.41 5.36
CA SER A 271 -13.65 24.18 5.56
C SER A 271 -13.06 24.05 6.96
N MET A 272 -12.81 22.80 7.34
CA MET A 272 -12.05 22.44 8.52
C MET A 272 -10.97 21.41 8.12
N LEU A 273 -9.70 21.79 8.33
CA LEU A 273 -8.56 20.93 8.05
C LEU A 273 -8.14 20.19 9.32
N PHE A 274 -7.85 18.91 9.16
CA PHE A 274 -7.24 18.07 10.18
C PHE A 274 -5.94 17.44 9.68
N SER A 275 -5.03 17.22 10.63
CA SER A 275 -3.83 16.42 10.44
C SER A 275 -3.81 15.26 11.42
N LEU A 276 -3.50 14.07 10.91
CA LEU A 276 -3.32 12.85 11.69
C LEU A 276 -1.90 12.34 11.44
N GLY A 277 -1.13 12.07 12.50
CA GLY A 277 0.19 11.48 12.33
C GLY A 277 0.65 10.64 13.50
N LEU A 278 1.64 9.81 13.19
CA LEU A 278 2.36 8.97 14.15
C LEU A 278 3.82 9.40 14.15
N THR A 279 4.34 9.82 15.29
CA THR A 279 5.76 10.12 15.45
C THR A 279 6.42 9.09 16.34
N GLN A 280 7.46 8.46 15.83
CA GLN A 280 8.33 7.56 16.56
C GLN A 280 9.73 8.14 16.50
N ASP A 281 10.34 8.39 17.66
CA ASP A 281 11.68 8.96 17.69
C ASP A 281 12.70 7.99 17.11
N GLU A 282 12.60 6.73 17.53
CA GLU A 282 13.30 5.58 16.97
C GLU A 282 12.27 4.64 16.37
N ALA A 283 12.47 4.23 15.13
CA ALA A 283 11.47 3.53 14.33
C ALA A 283 11.80 2.05 14.09
N VAL A 284 13.08 1.73 13.90
CA VAL A 284 13.56 0.41 13.49
C VAL A 284 14.78 0.03 14.32
N GLN A 285 14.92 -1.24 14.70
CA GLN A 285 16.21 -1.78 15.16
C GLN A 285 16.95 -2.34 13.96
N PHE A 286 18.23 -2.01 13.79
CA PHE A 286 19.01 -2.43 12.63
C PHE A 286 20.35 -3.02 13.04
N ALA A 287 20.65 -4.21 12.53
CA ALA A 287 21.97 -4.82 12.53
C ALA A 287 22.68 -4.48 11.20
N GLY A 288 23.26 -3.29 11.09
CA GLY A 288 23.99 -2.86 9.90
C GLY A 288 25.47 -3.26 9.91
N SER A 289 26.28 -2.42 9.26
CA SER A 289 27.75 -2.48 9.28
C SER A 289 28.36 -2.07 10.63
N SER A 290 27.64 -1.28 11.43
CA SER A 290 27.97 -0.89 12.80
C SER A 290 27.32 -1.82 13.85
N ASP A 291 27.56 -1.54 15.13
CA ASP A 291 26.87 -2.22 16.24
C ASP A 291 25.34 -2.14 16.07
N TYR A 292 24.66 -3.25 16.36
CA TYR A 292 23.20 -3.36 16.43
C TYR A 292 22.59 -2.25 17.27
N GLY A 293 21.61 -1.53 16.72
CA GLY A 293 21.00 -0.43 17.46
C GLY A 293 19.73 0.16 16.85
N PRO A 294 19.05 1.03 17.60
CA PRO A 294 17.87 1.74 17.12
C PRO A 294 18.26 2.81 16.09
N LEU A 295 17.47 2.91 15.03
CA LEU A 295 17.56 3.97 14.03
C LEU A 295 16.47 5.02 14.26
N PRO A 296 16.82 6.32 14.23
CA PRO A 296 15.84 7.37 14.33
C PRO A 296 14.93 7.39 13.09
N SER A 297 13.68 7.83 13.25
CA SER A 297 12.88 8.20 12.07
C SER A 297 13.54 9.37 11.35
N LEU A 298 13.56 9.34 10.00
CA LEU A 298 14.30 10.34 9.22
C LEU A 298 13.81 11.79 9.44
N TRP A 299 12.54 11.99 9.81
CA TRP A 299 12.00 13.33 10.10
C TRP A 299 12.79 14.07 11.19
N LYS A 300 13.43 13.36 12.13
CA LYS A 300 14.27 13.96 13.18
C LYS A 300 15.50 14.69 12.65
N SER A 301 15.91 14.39 11.41
CA SER A 301 16.98 15.14 10.77
C SER A 301 16.52 16.50 10.23
N TYR A 302 15.21 16.72 10.12
CA TYR A 302 14.61 17.94 9.56
C TYR A 302 13.88 18.80 10.58
N PHE A 303 13.48 18.21 11.71
CA PHE A 303 12.71 18.88 12.76
C PHE A 303 13.27 18.53 14.14
N ASP A 304 13.49 19.55 14.96
CA ASP A 304 14.04 19.37 16.32
C ASP A 304 13.05 18.73 17.29
N THR A 305 11.74 18.85 17.02
CA THR A 305 10.67 18.29 17.85
C THR A 305 9.52 17.73 17.02
N GLU A 306 8.79 16.80 17.61
CA GLU A 306 7.53 16.26 17.06
C GLU A 306 6.49 17.37 16.80
N LEU A 307 6.42 18.39 17.66
CA LEU A 307 5.52 19.54 17.47
C LEU A 307 5.92 20.44 16.30
N ALA A 308 7.22 20.59 16.02
CA ALA A 308 7.70 21.30 14.84
C ALA A 308 7.38 20.54 13.55
N ALA A 309 7.48 19.21 13.58
CA ALA A 309 7.08 18.35 12.47
C ALA A 309 5.56 18.44 12.21
N LEU A 310 4.74 18.37 13.27
CA LEU A 310 3.28 18.54 13.19
C LEU A 310 2.90 19.93 12.63
N SER A 311 3.45 21.00 13.17
CA SER A 311 3.17 22.38 12.74
C SER A 311 3.56 22.58 11.27
N PHE A 312 4.74 22.12 10.86
CA PHE A 312 5.16 22.17 9.47
C PHE A 312 4.18 21.41 8.57
N PHE A 313 3.83 20.17 8.93
CA PHE A 313 2.90 19.38 8.13
C PHE A 313 1.54 20.08 8.01
N HIS A 314 0.94 20.51 9.12
CA HIS A 314 -0.39 21.13 9.10
C HIS A 314 -0.45 22.35 8.16
N HIS A 315 0.52 23.26 8.28
CA HIS A 315 0.59 24.48 7.47
C HIS A 315 1.03 24.23 6.01
N ASP A 316 1.59 23.06 5.71
CA ASP A 316 2.03 22.69 4.37
C ASP A 316 0.88 22.20 3.46
N TYR A 317 -0.36 22.10 3.96
CA TYR A 317 -1.48 21.50 3.23
C TYR A 317 -1.64 22.00 1.78
N SER A 318 -1.54 23.31 1.53
CA SER A 318 -1.67 23.85 0.17
C SER A 318 -0.55 23.38 -0.77
N ALA A 319 0.70 23.38 -0.28
CA ALA A 319 1.85 22.91 -1.04
C ALA A 319 1.81 21.39 -1.23
N SER A 320 1.56 20.64 -0.15
CA SER A 320 1.36 19.20 -0.17
C SER A 320 0.23 18.78 -1.13
N SER A 321 -0.90 19.50 -1.14
CA SER A 321 -2.01 19.24 -2.06
C SER A 321 -1.64 19.51 -3.52
N SER A 322 -0.84 20.54 -3.77
CA SER A 322 -0.32 20.85 -5.12
C SER A 322 0.63 19.76 -5.61
N VAL A 323 1.55 19.30 -4.76
CA VAL A 323 2.49 18.20 -5.09
C VAL A 323 1.74 16.88 -5.29
N ALA A 324 0.77 16.57 -4.42
CA ALA A 324 -0.08 15.40 -4.53
C ALA A 324 -0.86 15.38 -5.85
N THR A 325 -1.51 16.50 -6.22
CA THR A 325 -2.20 16.64 -7.50
C THR A 325 -1.26 16.50 -8.70
N ALA A 326 -0.03 17.03 -8.62
CA ALA A 326 0.95 16.87 -9.70
C ALA A 326 1.36 15.40 -9.88
N PHE A 327 1.54 14.67 -8.77
CA PHE A 327 1.82 13.23 -8.81
C PHE A 327 0.62 12.44 -9.35
N ASP A 328 -0.60 12.71 -8.87
CA ASP A 328 -1.83 12.10 -9.35
C ASP A 328 -2.00 12.28 -10.86
N ASN A 329 -1.80 13.51 -11.36
CA ASN A 329 -1.91 13.83 -12.79
C ASN A 329 -0.84 13.10 -13.63
N ARG A 330 0.38 12.95 -13.11
CA ARG A 330 1.45 12.21 -13.78
C ARG A 330 1.08 10.74 -13.92
N VAL A 331 0.66 10.10 -12.83
CA VAL A 331 0.20 8.70 -12.85
C VAL A 331 -0.99 8.54 -13.82
N ALA A 332 -1.99 9.42 -13.73
CA ALA A 332 -3.15 9.37 -14.61
C ALA A 332 -2.78 9.48 -16.09
N THR A 333 -1.94 10.46 -16.43
CA THR A 333 -1.51 10.70 -17.82
C THR A 333 -0.72 9.51 -18.36
N ASP A 334 0.27 9.03 -17.61
CA ASP A 334 1.17 7.97 -18.03
C ASP A 334 0.41 6.63 -18.17
N SER A 335 -0.48 6.31 -17.22
CA SER A 335 -1.29 5.09 -17.26
C SER A 335 -2.28 5.09 -18.42
N ILE A 336 -3.02 6.19 -18.62
CA ILE A 336 -3.96 6.29 -19.75
C ILE A 336 -3.22 6.14 -21.08
N ALA A 337 -2.06 6.80 -21.23
CA ALA A 337 -1.27 6.70 -22.45
C ALA A 337 -0.75 5.28 -22.71
N THR A 338 -0.46 4.52 -21.65
CA THR A 338 0.13 3.17 -21.74
C THR A 338 -0.90 2.08 -22.03
N ALA A 339 -2.00 2.06 -21.28
CA ALA A 339 -3.01 1.00 -21.36
C ALA A 339 -4.45 1.44 -21.02
N GLY A 340 -4.74 2.75 -21.08
CA GLY A 340 -6.11 3.27 -20.99
C GLY A 340 -6.68 3.36 -19.57
N GLN A 341 -8.00 3.52 -19.49
CA GLN A 341 -8.69 3.82 -18.24
C GLN A 341 -8.64 2.69 -17.22
N ASP A 342 -8.71 1.44 -17.68
CA ASP A 342 -8.60 0.25 -16.80
C ASP A 342 -7.22 0.20 -16.12
N TYR A 343 -6.17 0.65 -16.81
CA TYR A 343 -4.84 0.73 -16.21
C TYR A 343 -4.71 1.85 -15.18
N LEU A 344 -5.37 3.00 -15.42
CA LEU A 344 -5.47 4.06 -14.42
C LEU A 344 -6.16 3.54 -13.14
N THR A 345 -7.26 2.80 -13.26
CA THR A 345 -7.96 2.19 -12.11
C THR A 345 -7.02 1.41 -11.19
N ILE A 346 -6.11 0.63 -11.77
CA ILE A 346 -5.16 -0.20 -11.02
C ILE A 346 -4.08 0.69 -10.39
N THR A 347 -3.41 1.52 -11.20
CA THR A 347 -2.26 2.32 -10.76
C THR A 347 -2.61 3.38 -9.72
N SER A 348 -3.78 4.02 -9.80
CA SER A 348 -4.21 4.99 -8.79
C SER A 348 -4.56 4.33 -7.45
N LEU A 349 -5.01 3.07 -7.44
CA LEU A 349 -5.30 2.35 -6.20
C LEU A 349 -4.02 1.81 -5.53
N SER A 350 -3.04 1.39 -6.32
CA SER A 350 -1.81 0.74 -5.82
C SER A 350 -0.80 1.69 -5.15
N ALA A 351 -0.74 2.96 -5.57
CA ALA A 351 0.36 3.85 -5.18
C ALA A 351 0.49 4.07 -3.66
N ARG A 352 -0.62 4.42 -2.99
CA ARG A 352 -0.65 4.58 -1.52
C ARG A 352 -0.36 3.28 -0.79
N GLN A 353 -0.83 2.14 -1.31
CA GLN A 353 -0.58 0.85 -0.70
C GLN A 353 0.91 0.49 -0.70
N ALA A 354 1.59 0.66 -1.84
CA ALA A 354 3.00 0.35 -1.97
C ALA A 354 3.87 1.20 -1.02
N PHE A 355 3.69 2.52 -1.02
CA PHE A 355 4.41 3.41 -0.11
C PHE A 355 3.96 3.26 1.35
N GLY A 356 2.71 2.86 1.57
CA GLY A 356 2.12 2.60 2.88
C GLY A 356 2.77 1.46 3.65
N ALA A 357 3.58 0.62 3.00
CA ALA A 357 4.35 -0.42 3.67
C ALA A 357 5.77 0.01 4.04
N THR A 358 6.13 1.29 3.84
CA THR A 358 7.50 1.77 3.98
C THR A 358 7.69 2.83 5.07
N GLN A 359 8.90 2.95 5.61
CA GLN A 359 9.30 4.02 6.52
C GLN A 359 10.76 4.44 6.31
N LEU A 360 10.98 5.75 6.13
CA LEU A 360 12.32 6.33 6.04
C LEU A 360 12.94 6.51 7.43
N CYS A 361 14.13 5.95 7.61
CA CYS A 361 14.87 5.98 8.88
C CYS A 361 16.32 6.45 8.66
N GLY A 362 17.03 6.73 9.77
CA GLY A 362 18.41 7.19 9.76
C GLY A 362 18.55 8.71 9.76
N THR A 363 19.63 9.19 9.16
CA THR A 363 20.01 10.61 9.11
C THR A 363 20.02 11.15 7.68
N LYS A 364 20.13 12.47 7.49
CA LYS A 364 20.30 13.05 6.14
C LYS A 364 21.52 12.51 5.39
N ASP A 365 22.58 12.18 6.12
CA ASP A 365 23.84 11.71 5.54
C ASP A 365 23.82 10.20 5.27
N HIS A 366 23.05 9.45 6.07
CA HIS A 366 22.92 8.00 5.97
C HIS A 366 21.48 7.60 6.30
N MET A 367 20.67 7.37 5.26
CA MET A 367 19.25 7.02 5.39
C MET A 367 18.94 5.69 4.74
N TYR A 368 17.84 5.08 5.19
CA TYR A 368 17.34 3.81 4.70
C TYR A 368 15.84 3.90 4.45
N LEU A 369 15.35 3.07 3.54
CA LEU A 369 13.93 2.77 3.41
C LEU A 369 13.68 1.36 3.92
N PHE A 370 12.97 1.24 5.04
CA PHE A 370 12.52 -0.05 5.53
C PHE A 370 11.14 -0.37 4.99
N LEU A 371 10.92 -1.62 4.62
CA LEU A 371 9.68 -2.13 4.04
C LEU A 371 9.18 -3.29 4.90
N LYS A 372 7.89 -3.28 5.23
CA LYS A 372 7.22 -4.41 5.90
C LYS A 372 6.53 -5.30 4.87
N GLU A 373 6.73 -6.61 4.98
CA GLU A 373 5.88 -7.59 4.31
C GLU A 373 4.51 -7.70 5.00
N ILE A 374 3.62 -6.77 4.66
CA ILE A 374 2.27 -6.73 5.27
C ILE A 374 1.47 -8.00 4.89
N SER A 375 0.72 -8.57 5.85
CA SER A 375 -0.23 -9.70 5.68
C SER A 375 0.31 -11.10 5.36
N SER A 376 1.63 -11.27 5.24
CA SER A 376 2.28 -12.58 5.27
C SER A 376 2.71 -12.92 6.71
N ASP A 377 4.01 -13.05 6.97
CA ASP A 377 4.62 -13.26 8.28
C ASP A 377 5.14 -11.97 8.94
N GLY A 378 5.21 -10.87 8.20
CA GLY A 378 5.60 -9.56 8.72
C GLY A 378 7.10 -9.27 8.66
N ASN A 379 7.86 -10.01 7.85
CA ASN A 379 9.30 -9.85 7.68
C ASN A 379 9.70 -8.45 7.17
N MET A 380 10.99 -8.16 7.33
CA MET A 380 11.59 -6.87 7.01
C MET A 380 12.39 -6.92 5.72
N ASN A 381 12.10 -6.00 4.79
CA ASN A 381 12.81 -5.88 3.51
C ASN A 381 12.95 -7.23 2.78
N THR A 382 11.92 -8.09 2.84
CA THR A 382 11.89 -9.38 2.15
C THR A 382 12.18 -9.17 0.67
N VAL A 383 13.22 -9.79 0.13
CA VAL A 383 13.80 -9.47 -1.18
C VAL A 383 12.81 -9.78 -2.30
N ASP A 384 12.11 -10.91 -2.23
CA ASP A 384 11.06 -11.31 -3.16
C ASP A 384 9.76 -10.51 -3.02
N VAL A 385 9.62 -9.68 -1.98
CA VAL A 385 8.54 -8.67 -1.83
C VAL A 385 9.00 -7.31 -2.36
N VAL A 386 10.27 -6.96 -2.16
CA VAL A 386 10.88 -5.77 -2.78
C VAL A 386 10.90 -5.91 -4.29
N PHE A 387 11.08 -7.12 -4.82
CA PHE A 387 11.10 -7.40 -6.26
C PHE A 387 9.82 -6.98 -7.00
N PRO A 388 8.60 -7.45 -6.65
CA PRO A 388 7.39 -6.94 -7.26
C PRO A 388 7.12 -5.47 -6.91
N ALA A 389 7.64 -4.95 -5.80
CA ALA A 389 7.46 -3.54 -5.44
C ALA A 389 8.36 -2.57 -6.24
N TYR A 390 9.55 -2.99 -6.71
CA TYR A 390 10.55 -2.07 -7.29
C TYR A 390 10.06 -1.21 -8.47
N PRO A 391 9.10 -1.64 -9.33
CA PRO A 391 8.66 -0.82 -10.43
C PRO A 391 8.15 0.56 -10.01
N ILE A 392 7.43 0.65 -8.88
CA ILE A 392 6.97 1.96 -8.40
C ILE A 392 8.14 2.83 -7.94
N PHE A 393 9.18 2.25 -7.31
CA PHE A 393 10.36 3.01 -6.91
C PHE A 393 11.11 3.54 -8.14
N LEU A 394 11.36 2.72 -9.15
CA LEU A 394 11.99 3.17 -10.40
C LEU A 394 11.18 4.22 -11.15
N TYR A 395 9.84 4.08 -11.18
CA TYR A 395 8.97 5.05 -11.82
C TYR A 395 9.00 6.40 -11.10
N THR A 396 8.95 6.38 -9.77
CA THR A 396 8.80 7.58 -8.96
C THR A 396 10.11 8.30 -8.71
N ASN A 397 11.09 7.61 -8.13
CA ASN A 397 12.45 8.06 -7.89
C ASN A 397 13.36 6.83 -7.67
N PRO A 398 14.29 6.51 -8.57
CA PRO A 398 15.14 5.33 -8.47
C PRO A 398 15.96 5.26 -7.17
N GLU A 399 16.23 6.39 -6.51
CA GLU A 399 16.92 6.39 -5.21
C GLU A 399 16.15 5.60 -4.14
N PHE A 400 14.82 5.47 -4.23
CA PHE A 400 14.06 4.63 -3.29
C PHE A 400 14.38 3.14 -3.45
N LEU A 401 14.73 2.69 -4.65
CA LEU A 401 15.18 1.31 -4.86
C LEU A 401 16.55 1.09 -4.20
N LYS A 402 17.47 2.04 -4.34
CA LYS A 402 18.74 1.99 -3.60
C LYS A 402 18.50 1.95 -2.09
N LEU A 403 17.70 2.88 -1.55
CA LEU A 403 17.46 2.99 -0.11
C LEU A 403 16.81 1.74 0.52
N VAL A 404 16.03 0.96 -0.23
CA VAL A 404 15.45 -0.30 0.26
C VAL A 404 16.40 -1.49 0.15
N LEU A 405 17.38 -1.42 -0.76
CA LEU A 405 18.44 -2.44 -0.93
C LEU A 405 19.64 -2.19 -0.02
N ASP A 406 19.99 -0.92 0.27
CA ASP A 406 21.10 -0.52 1.14
C ASP A 406 21.16 -1.34 2.45
N PRO A 407 20.07 -1.53 3.23
CA PRO A 407 20.18 -2.28 4.48
C PRO A 407 20.43 -3.79 4.28
N LEU A 408 20.03 -4.38 3.14
CA LEU A 408 20.28 -5.78 2.78
C LEU A 408 21.76 -6.01 2.44
N TYR A 409 22.35 -5.06 1.71
CA TYR A 409 23.78 -5.05 1.40
C TYR A 409 24.61 -4.86 2.67
N GLU A 410 24.33 -3.80 3.43
CA GLU A 410 25.12 -3.47 4.61
C GLU A 410 25.17 -4.59 5.66
N ASN A 411 24.06 -5.32 5.87
CA ASN A 411 24.05 -6.44 6.79
C ASN A 411 24.92 -7.61 6.28
N GLN A 412 24.77 -8.02 5.02
CA GLN A 412 25.51 -9.15 4.46
C GLN A 412 27.00 -8.85 4.28
N GLU A 413 27.34 -7.63 3.84
CA GLU A 413 28.73 -7.19 3.66
C GLU A 413 29.47 -7.02 4.98
N ALA A 414 28.75 -6.83 6.10
CA ALA A 414 29.32 -6.88 7.43
C ALA A 414 29.77 -8.30 7.85
N GLY A 415 29.47 -9.33 7.04
CA GLY A 415 29.79 -10.73 7.35
C GLY A 415 28.82 -11.36 8.35
N ASN A 416 27.64 -10.76 8.53
CA ASN A 416 26.64 -11.24 9.49
C ASN A 416 25.80 -12.41 8.96
N TYR A 417 25.96 -12.84 7.71
CA TYR A 417 25.16 -13.91 7.11
C TYR A 417 26.08 -15.05 6.63
N PRO A 418 25.88 -16.30 7.09
CA PRO A 418 26.84 -17.38 6.87
C PRO A 418 26.66 -18.16 5.55
N ASN A 419 25.58 -17.92 4.79
CA ASN A 419 25.33 -18.63 3.54
C ASN A 419 25.90 -17.86 2.34
N ASP A 420 26.26 -18.59 1.27
CA ASP A 420 26.89 -18.01 0.08
C ASP A 420 25.90 -17.42 -0.95
N TYR A 421 24.59 -17.45 -0.66
CA TYR A 421 23.51 -16.90 -1.48
C TYR A 421 22.91 -15.63 -0.84
N ALA A 422 22.03 -14.92 -1.56
CA ALA A 422 21.36 -13.75 -1.03
C ALA A 422 20.35 -14.13 0.06
N MET A 423 20.42 -13.44 1.20
CA MET A 423 19.46 -13.57 2.29
C MET A 423 18.05 -13.15 1.88
N HIS A 424 17.04 -13.89 2.35
CA HIS A 424 15.62 -13.66 2.05
C HIS A 424 15.08 -12.35 2.63
N ASP A 425 15.36 -12.05 3.89
CA ASP A 425 14.84 -10.88 4.58
C ASP A 425 15.81 -10.41 5.66
N LEU A 426 15.61 -9.19 6.17
CA LEU A 426 16.43 -8.61 7.23
C LEU A 426 15.92 -8.89 8.63
N GLY A 427 14.91 -9.72 8.83
CA GLY A 427 14.42 -10.08 10.15
C GLY A 427 12.98 -10.52 10.15
N SER A 428 12.70 -11.48 11.03
CA SER A 428 11.42 -12.21 11.11
C SER A 428 10.18 -11.37 11.43
N ASN A 429 10.33 -10.13 11.90
CA ASN A 429 9.20 -9.29 12.30
C ASN A 429 9.55 -7.80 12.26
N TYR A 430 8.76 -7.01 11.53
CA TYR A 430 8.83 -5.54 11.58
C TYR A 430 8.55 -4.99 12.99
N PRO A 431 9.36 -4.05 13.52
CA PRO A 431 10.37 -3.24 12.85
C PRO A 431 11.82 -3.68 13.18
N ASN A 432 12.07 -4.98 13.35
CA ASN A 432 13.37 -5.51 13.78
C ASN A 432 14.15 -6.04 12.58
N ALA A 433 15.02 -5.22 12.00
CA ALA A 433 15.94 -5.57 10.93
C ALA A 433 17.25 -6.16 11.52
N THR A 434 17.14 -7.34 12.16
CA THR A 434 18.22 -8.00 12.90
C THR A 434 19.15 -8.87 12.05
N GLY A 435 18.78 -9.17 10.81
CA GLY A 435 19.42 -10.17 9.95
C GLY A 435 19.30 -11.60 10.49
N HIS A 436 19.96 -12.55 9.80
CA HIS A 436 19.95 -13.98 10.09
C HIS A 436 21.36 -14.53 10.33
N SER A 437 21.98 -14.15 11.45
CA SER A 437 23.36 -14.57 11.77
C SER A 437 23.56 -16.06 12.03
N ASP A 438 22.47 -16.79 12.21
CA ASP A 438 22.46 -18.25 12.25
C ASP A 438 22.27 -18.90 10.87
N GLY A 439 22.03 -18.10 9.82
CA GLY A 439 21.77 -18.55 8.46
C GLY A 439 20.41 -19.22 8.28
N SER A 440 19.46 -18.97 9.19
CA SER A 440 18.15 -19.62 9.22
C SER A 440 16.99 -18.77 8.66
N ASP A 441 17.30 -17.98 7.64
CA ASP A 441 16.28 -17.30 6.82
C ASP A 441 15.46 -18.30 5.98
N GLU A 442 14.38 -17.82 5.37
CA GLU A 442 13.60 -18.65 4.47
C GLU A 442 14.41 -19.02 3.21
N LYS A 443 14.44 -20.32 2.88
CA LYS A 443 15.37 -20.83 1.88
C LYS A 443 14.85 -20.63 0.44
N MET A 444 15.13 -19.44 -0.11
CA MET A 444 14.83 -19.04 -1.50
C MET A 444 16.07 -18.64 -2.33
N PRO A 445 17.19 -19.39 -2.28
CA PRO A 445 18.49 -18.90 -2.75
C PRO A 445 18.54 -18.50 -4.23
N LEU A 446 17.90 -19.26 -5.14
CA LEU A 446 17.89 -18.92 -6.58
C LEU A 446 17.06 -17.66 -6.82
N GLU A 447 15.88 -17.60 -6.21
CA GLU A 447 14.94 -16.48 -6.29
C GLU A 447 15.61 -15.18 -5.84
N GLU A 448 16.24 -15.18 -4.66
CA GLU A 448 16.81 -13.96 -4.08
C GLU A 448 18.10 -13.51 -4.75
N CYS A 449 18.96 -14.44 -5.15
CA CYS A 449 20.12 -14.07 -5.95
C CYS A 449 19.67 -13.40 -7.26
N GLY A 450 18.69 -13.98 -7.96
CA GLY A 450 18.13 -13.38 -9.17
C GLY A 450 17.54 -11.99 -8.92
N ASN A 451 16.72 -11.87 -7.87
CA ASN A 451 16.09 -10.60 -7.47
C ASN A 451 17.11 -9.50 -7.21
N MET A 452 18.12 -9.76 -6.39
CA MET A 452 19.14 -8.78 -6.02
C MET A 452 19.94 -8.28 -7.23
N LEU A 453 20.37 -9.20 -8.10
CA LEU A 453 21.11 -8.85 -9.31
C LEU A 453 20.27 -8.00 -10.27
N ILE A 454 19.02 -8.39 -10.51
CA ILE A 454 18.09 -7.67 -11.39
C ILE A 454 17.83 -6.25 -10.86
N MET A 455 17.45 -6.13 -9.58
CA MET A 455 17.10 -4.83 -8.99
C MET A 455 18.31 -3.89 -8.91
N THR A 456 19.49 -4.42 -8.64
CA THR A 456 20.73 -3.63 -8.53
C THR A 456 21.13 -3.07 -9.89
N LEU A 457 21.04 -3.88 -10.96
CA LEU A 457 21.24 -3.37 -12.32
C LEU A 457 20.14 -2.38 -12.72
N ALA A 458 18.88 -2.64 -12.36
CA ALA A 458 17.77 -1.76 -12.70
C ALA A 458 17.93 -0.37 -12.07
N TYR A 459 18.37 -0.31 -10.81
CA TYR A 459 18.75 0.94 -10.15
C TYR A 459 19.85 1.66 -10.94
N ALA A 460 20.99 1.01 -11.17
CA ALA A 460 22.15 1.62 -11.81
C ALA A 460 21.86 2.12 -13.23
N GLN A 461 21.07 1.36 -14.02
CA GLN A 461 20.63 1.80 -15.34
C GLN A 461 19.74 3.04 -15.29
N LYS A 462 18.84 3.11 -14.29
CA LYS A 462 17.88 4.21 -14.16
C LYS A 462 18.50 5.48 -13.57
N SER A 463 19.39 5.35 -12.59
CA SER A 463 20.06 6.46 -11.91
C SER A 463 21.34 6.92 -12.62
N GLY A 464 21.97 6.03 -13.40
CA GLY A 464 23.30 6.23 -13.97
C GLY A 464 24.45 5.98 -12.99
N ASN A 465 24.17 5.43 -11.80
CA ASN A 465 25.15 5.21 -10.73
C ASN A 465 25.85 3.84 -10.88
N ASN A 466 26.92 3.80 -11.69
CA ASN A 466 27.74 2.59 -11.84
C ASN A 466 28.69 2.37 -10.64
N GLU A 467 28.96 3.40 -9.84
CA GLU A 467 29.75 3.28 -8.60
C GLU A 467 29.06 2.35 -7.60
N TYR A 468 27.73 2.39 -7.53
CA TYR A 468 26.94 1.46 -6.70
C TYR A 468 27.15 0.00 -7.11
N LEU A 469 27.21 -0.29 -8.42
CA LEU A 469 27.54 -1.63 -8.91
C LEU A 469 28.94 -2.06 -8.49
N SER A 470 29.90 -1.14 -8.55
CA SER A 470 31.29 -1.39 -8.17
C SER A 470 31.43 -1.65 -6.67
N ALA A 471 30.65 -0.94 -5.85
CA ALA A 471 30.66 -1.07 -4.39
C ALA A 471 30.23 -2.47 -3.92
N HIS A 472 29.25 -3.07 -4.61
CA HIS A 472 28.66 -4.36 -4.22
C HIS A 472 29.11 -5.53 -5.12
N TYR A 473 30.13 -5.33 -5.96
CA TYR A 473 30.50 -6.28 -7.02
C TYR A 473 30.86 -7.67 -6.51
N ASP A 474 31.63 -7.74 -5.42
CA ASP A 474 32.10 -9.02 -4.86
C ASP A 474 30.94 -9.90 -4.39
N LEU A 475 29.94 -9.29 -3.74
CA LEU A 475 28.76 -9.99 -3.26
C LEU A 475 27.84 -10.41 -4.41
N LEU A 476 27.63 -9.53 -5.40
CA LEU A 476 26.91 -9.84 -6.64
C LEU A 476 27.56 -11.01 -7.40
N LYS A 477 28.90 -11.05 -7.46
CA LYS A 477 29.67 -12.13 -8.07
C LYS A 477 29.53 -13.45 -7.31
N GLN A 478 29.53 -13.41 -5.98
CA GLN A 478 29.28 -14.58 -5.14
C GLN A 478 27.90 -15.17 -5.42
N TRP A 479 26.84 -14.35 -5.40
CA TRP A 479 25.48 -14.78 -5.69
C TRP A 479 25.31 -15.31 -7.12
N THR A 480 26.00 -14.72 -8.09
CA THR A 480 26.02 -15.24 -9.46
C THR A 480 26.63 -16.63 -9.54
N SER A 481 27.61 -16.96 -8.68
CA SER A 481 28.20 -18.29 -8.64
C SER A 481 27.16 -19.35 -8.24
N TYR A 482 26.28 -19.05 -7.27
CA TYR A 482 25.13 -19.90 -6.94
C TYR A 482 24.19 -20.05 -8.15
N LEU A 483 23.85 -18.95 -8.83
CA LEU A 483 22.98 -19.00 -10.01
C LEU A 483 23.56 -19.86 -11.14
N VAL A 484 24.87 -19.78 -11.40
CA VAL A 484 25.53 -20.63 -12.41
C VAL A 484 25.41 -22.11 -12.06
N GLU A 485 25.41 -22.49 -10.79
CA GLU A 485 25.28 -23.89 -10.37
C GLU A 485 23.84 -24.41 -10.46
N ASP A 486 22.84 -23.59 -10.13
CA ASP A 486 21.48 -24.05 -9.87
C ASP A 486 20.44 -23.61 -10.92
N ALA A 487 20.67 -22.52 -11.68
CA ALA A 487 19.62 -21.88 -12.50
C ALA A 487 19.11 -22.75 -13.65
N LEU A 488 19.96 -23.57 -14.28
CA LEU A 488 19.51 -24.40 -15.40
C LEU A 488 18.57 -25.51 -14.94
N TYR A 489 18.84 -26.13 -13.78
CA TYR A 489 18.05 -27.22 -13.20
C TYR A 489 17.73 -26.91 -11.73
N PRO A 490 16.81 -25.99 -11.45
CA PRO A 490 16.49 -25.60 -10.08
C PRO A 490 16.16 -26.82 -9.22
N ALA A 491 16.82 -26.92 -8.06
CA ALA A 491 16.50 -27.94 -7.07
C ALA A 491 15.03 -27.85 -6.62
N ASN A 492 14.57 -28.85 -5.85
CA ASN A 492 13.26 -28.76 -5.21
C ASN A 492 13.29 -27.68 -4.11
N GLN A 493 12.94 -26.45 -4.50
CA GLN A 493 12.89 -25.27 -3.65
C GLN A 493 11.58 -24.52 -3.87
N ILE A 494 11.27 -23.63 -2.93
CA ILE A 494 10.19 -22.64 -3.06
C ILE A 494 10.70 -21.42 -3.85
N SER A 495 9.78 -20.68 -4.43
CA SER A 495 9.98 -19.33 -4.97
C SER A 495 9.12 -18.36 -4.17
N THR A 496 9.05 -17.09 -4.59
CA THR A 496 8.08 -16.10 -4.08
C THR A 496 6.61 -16.54 -4.11
N ASP A 497 6.30 -17.58 -4.88
CA ASP A 497 4.98 -18.24 -4.89
C ASP A 497 4.96 -19.44 -3.91
N ASP A 498 5.56 -19.25 -2.73
CA ASP A 498 5.75 -20.23 -1.66
C ASP A 498 4.45 -20.90 -1.20
N PHE A 499 3.35 -20.13 -1.21
CA PHE A 499 1.99 -20.59 -0.96
C PHE A 499 1.49 -21.67 -1.93
N ALA A 500 2.14 -21.84 -3.07
CA ALA A 500 1.88 -22.91 -4.03
C ALA A 500 2.77 -24.16 -3.80
N GLY A 501 3.75 -24.06 -2.88
CA GLY A 501 4.65 -25.12 -2.47
C GLY A 501 5.89 -25.28 -3.36
N SER A 502 6.89 -26.02 -2.84
CA SER A 502 8.16 -26.27 -3.53
C SER A 502 7.99 -27.11 -4.78
N LEU A 503 8.79 -26.84 -5.80
CA LEU A 503 8.81 -27.63 -7.03
C LEU A 503 10.21 -27.62 -7.65
N ALA A 504 10.69 -28.80 -8.08
CA ALA A 504 11.93 -28.93 -8.84
C ALA A 504 11.74 -28.53 -10.30
N ASN A 505 12.81 -28.04 -10.94
CA ASN A 505 12.81 -27.67 -12.36
C ASN A 505 11.70 -26.67 -12.73
N GLN A 506 11.40 -25.74 -11.83
CA GLN A 506 10.42 -24.68 -12.07
C GLN A 506 10.86 -23.80 -13.23
N THR A 507 10.05 -23.77 -14.28
CA THR A 507 10.37 -23.10 -15.54
C THR A 507 10.61 -21.60 -15.36
N ASN A 508 9.73 -20.92 -14.63
CA ASN A 508 9.79 -19.47 -14.43
C ASN A 508 10.89 -19.08 -13.43
N LEU A 509 11.18 -19.93 -12.43
CA LEU A 509 12.28 -19.72 -11.48
C LEU A 509 13.64 -19.90 -12.17
N ALA A 510 13.80 -20.95 -12.98
CA ALA A 510 15.00 -21.14 -13.81
C ALA A 510 15.28 -19.91 -14.68
N LEU A 511 14.22 -19.36 -15.28
CA LEU A 511 14.30 -18.17 -16.11
C LEU A 511 14.79 -16.94 -15.32
N LYS A 512 14.33 -16.74 -14.08
CA LYS A 512 14.85 -15.69 -13.19
C LYS A 512 16.35 -15.82 -12.96
N GLY A 513 16.83 -17.02 -12.67
CA GLY A 513 18.26 -17.27 -12.49
C GLY A 513 19.08 -16.94 -13.75
N MET A 514 18.59 -17.34 -14.93
CA MET A 514 19.25 -17.04 -16.21
C MET A 514 19.29 -15.54 -16.51
N ILE A 515 18.20 -14.83 -16.22
CA ILE A 515 18.12 -13.36 -16.32
C ILE A 515 19.09 -12.71 -15.33
N GLY A 516 19.19 -13.22 -14.10
CA GLY A 516 20.15 -12.78 -13.10
C GLY A 516 21.61 -12.94 -13.56
N ILE A 517 21.97 -14.06 -14.17
CA ILE A 517 23.32 -14.28 -14.75
C ILE A 517 23.61 -13.27 -15.86
N GLN A 518 22.64 -13.01 -16.75
CA GLN A 518 22.82 -12.00 -17.79
C GLN A 518 22.86 -10.57 -17.22
N ALA A 519 22.11 -10.28 -16.16
CA ALA A 519 22.23 -9.01 -15.44
C ALA A 519 23.65 -8.85 -14.87
N MET A 520 24.24 -9.93 -14.31
CA MET A 520 25.64 -9.90 -13.87
C MET A 520 26.61 -9.60 -15.01
N SER A 521 26.38 -10.16 -16.20
CA SER A 521 27.19 -9.85 -17.38
C SER A 521 27.22 -8.33 -17.67
N VAL A 522 26.04 -7.69 -17.64
CA VAL A 522 25.93 -6.24 -17.86
C VAL A 522 26.56 -5.45 -16.70
N ILE A 523 26.41 -5.91 -15.47
CA ILE A 523 27.08 -5.31 -14.29
C ILE A 523 28.60 -5.37 -14.45
N ALA A 524 29.13 -6.53 -14.83
CA ALA A 524 30.56 -6.76 -15.06
C ALA A 524 31.11 -5.85 -16.17
N GLU A 525 30.40 -5.73 -17.30
CA GLU A 525 30.79 -4.81 -18.38
C GLU A 525 30.82 -3.35 -17.89
N ARG A 526 29.80 -2.91 -17.15
CA ARG A 526 29.68 -1.54 -16.62
C ARG A 526 30.72 -1.19 -15.57
N THR A 527 31.31 -2.19 -14.92
CA THR A 527 32.33 -2.04 -13.87
C THR A 527 33.75 -2.35 -14.37
N GLY A 528 33.92 -2.66 -15.67
CA GLY A 528 35.22 -2.92 -16.29
C GLY A 528 35.74 -4.35 -16.12
N ASN A 529 34.91 -5.27 -15.65
CA ASN A 529 35.22 -6.70 -15.48
C ASN A 529 34.88 -7.50 -16.74
N THR A 530 35.53 -7.18 -17.86
CA THR A 530 35.15 -7.69 -19.20
C THR A 530 35.24 -9.21 -19.39
N GLU A 531 36.15 -9.88 -18.65
CA GLU A 531 36.25 -11.35 -18.69
C GLU A 531 35.04 -12.01 -18.02
N ASP A 532 34.62 -11.50 -16.87
CA ASP A 532 33.41 -11.95 -16.17
C ASP A 532 32.17 -11.70 -17.06
N ALA A 533 32.09 -10.52 -17.69
CA ALA A 533 31.00 -10.17 -18.60
C ALA A 533 30.85 -11.20 -19.74
N ALA A 534 31.94 -11.47 -20.47
CA ALA A 534 31.95 -12.44 -21.56
C ALA A 534 31.56 -13.85 -21.09
N ASN A 535 32.06 -14.27 -19.93
CA ASN A 535 31.77 -15.58 -19.36
C ASN A 535 30.29 -15.72 -18.97
N TYR A 536 29.76 -14.79 -18.17
CA TYR A 536 28.37 -14.84 -17.72
C TYR A 536 27.38 -14.72 -18.89
N SER A 537 27.67 -13.89 -19.89
CA SER A 537 26.85 -13.82 -21.09
C SER A 537 26.82 -15.15 -21.85
N SER A 538 27.98 -15.78 -22.03
CA SER A 538 28.06 -17.09 -22.69
C SER A 538 27.25 -18.16 -21.94
N ILE A 539 27.29 -18.16 -20.61
CA ILE A 539 26.53 -19.11 -19.78
C ILE A 539 25.02 -18.86 -19.91
N ALA A 540 24.58 -17.61 -19.76
CA ALA A 540 23.16 -17.27 -19.85
C ALA A 540 22.55 -17.67 -21.20
N HIS A 541 23.22 -17.37 -22.31
CA HIS A 541 22.73 -17.75 -23.65
C HIS A 541 22.73 -19.27 -23.92
N ASP A 542 23.73 -20.01 -23.42
CA ASP A 542 23.72 -21.47 -23.45
C ASP A 542 22.54 -22.03 -22.66
N TYR A 543 22.27 -21.47 -21.47
CA TYR A 543 21.17 -21.90 -20.62
C TYR A 543 19.81 -21.63 -21.25
N ILE A 544 19.61 -20.46 -21.85
CA ILE A 544 18.36 -20.13 -22.56
C ILE A 544 18.12 -21.02 -23.78
N THR A 545 19.18 -21.42 -24.47
CA THR A 545 19.07 -22.39 -25.56
C THR A 545 18.54 -23.73 -25.04
N LYS A 546 19.10 -24.23 -23.94
CA LYS A 546 18.66 -25.48 -23.30
C LYS A 546 17.28 -25.37 -22.66
N TRP A 547 16.98 -24.24 -22.01
CA TRP A 547 15.69 -23.96 -21.38
C TRP A 547 14.55 -24.05 -22.38
N GLN A 548 14.71 -23.53 -23.61
CA GLN A 548 13.68 -23.64 -24.66
C GLN A 548 13.36 -25.09 -25.04
N ASP A 549 14.32 -26.01 -24.93
CA ASP A 549 14.08 -27.45 -25.19
C ASP A 549 13.44 -28.16 -23.99
N LEU A 550 13.75 -27.75 -22.77
CA LEU A 550 13.27 -28.35 -21.53
C LEU A 550 11.88 -27.85 -21.11
N ALA A 551 11.62 -26.57 -21.33
CA ALA A 551 10.50 -25.84 -20.77
C ALA A 551 9.32 -25.66 -21.72
N ILE A 552 9.50 -25.83 -23.03
CA ILE A 552 8.44 -25.53 -24.02
C ILE A 552 7.73 -26.81 -24.43
N ALA A 553 6.41 -26.86 -24.21
CA ALA A 553 5.52 -27.86 -24.76
C ALA A 553 5.27 -27.59 -26.26
N LYS A 554 6.30 -27.80 -27.09
CA LYS A 554 6.27 -27.48 -28.55
C LYS A 554 5.15 -28.18 -29.32
N GLY A 555 4.68 -29.32 -28.82
CA GLY A 555 3.58 -30.10 -29.42
C GLY A 555 2.18 -29.68 -28.97
N ALA A 556 2.04 -28.79 -27.98
CA ALA A 556 0.75 -28.26 -27.56
C ALA A 556 0.17 -27.31 -28.62
N THR A 557 -1.15 -27.06 -28.57
CA THR A 557 -1.83 -26.16 -29.51
C THR A 557 -2.69 -25.15 -28.73
N PRO A 558 -2.26 -23.87 -28.62
CA PRO A 558 -0.97 -23.34 -29.08
C PRO A 558 0.21 -23.83 -28.22
N PRO A 559 1.45 -23.79 -28.74
CA PRO A 559 2.64 -24.06 -27.94
C PRO A 559 2.77 -23.05 -26.80
N HIS A 560 3.31 -23.49 -25.66
CA HIS A 560 3.47 -22.69 -24.45
C HIS A 560 4.56 -23.29 -23.55
N THR A 561 4.97 -22.55 -22.52
CA THR A 561 5.88 -23.09 -21.50
C THR A 561 5.15 -23.91 -20.44
N THR A 562 5.79 -24.96 -19.96
CA THR A 562 5.33 -25.79 -18.85
C THR A 562 5.59 -25.11 -17.51
N LEU A 563 4.87 -25.50 -16.45
CA LEU A 563 5.15 -25.06 -15.07
C LEU A 563 6.52 -25.59 -14.59
N SER A 564 6.79 -26.87 -14.86
CA SER A 564 8.08 -27.50 -14.62
C SER A 564 8.52 -28.29 -15.84
N TYR A 565 9.83 -28.46 -16.01
CA TYR A 565 10.38 -29.09 -17.22
C TYR A 565 9.78 -30.47 -17.49
N GLY A 566 9.42 -30.69 -18.76
CA GLY A 566 8.89 -31.96 -19.23
C GLY A 566 7.42 -32.26 -18.89
N ASP A 567 6.77 -31.48 -18.00
CA ASP A 567 5.34 -31.63 -17.74
C ASP A 567 4.51 -30.89 -18.80
N THR A 568 4.35 -31.52 -19.97
CA THR A 568 3.67 -30.92 -21.13
C THR A 568 2.18 -30.67 -20.96
N ASN A 569 1.57 -31.07 -19.83
CA ASN A 569 0.17 -30.76 -19.51
C ASN A 569 0.04 -29.56 -18.57
N SER A 570 1.15 -29.00 -18.11
CA SER A 570 1.21 -27.86 -17.19
C SER A 570 1.49 -26.55 -17.91
N HIS A 571 1.22 -25.43 -17.25
CA HIS A 571 1.57 -24.09 -17.71
C HIS A 571 1.67 -23.12 -16.52
N GLY A 572 2.22 -21.93 -16.75
CA GLY A 572 2.25 -20.84 -15.78
C GLY A 572 2.53 -19.48 -16.41
N LEU A 573 2.30 -18.42 -15.63
CA LEU A 573 2.72 -17.06 -15.97
C LEU A 573 4.25 -16.99 -16.01
N LEU A 574 4.80 -16.32 -17.04
CA LEU A 574 6.24 -16.04 -17.13
C LEU A 574 6.52 -14.60 -16.75
N TYR A 575 6.08 -14.21 -15.56
CA TYR A 575 6.21 -12.84 -15.09
C TYR A 575 7.69 -12.38 -15.00
N ASN A 576 8.66 -13.30 -14.87
CA ASN A 576 10.08 -12.95 -14.82
C ASN A 576 10.64 -12.44 -16.15
N LEU A 577 9.95 -12.66 -17.28
CA LEU A 577 10.29 -12.02 -18.55
C LEU A 577 10.24 -10.49 -18.49
N PHE A 578 9.47 -9.93 -17.55
CA PHE A 578 9.48 -8.49 -17.31
C PHE A 578 10.89 -7.96 -17.04
N ALA A 579 11.71 -8.67 -16.27
CA ALA A 579 13.06 -8.21 -15.94
C ALA A 579 13.99 -8.21 -17.16
N ASP A 580 13.91 -9.22 -18.03
CA ASP A 580 14.68 -9.28 -19.29
C ASP A 580 14.34 -8.07 -20.19
N ALA A 581 13.04 -7.79 -20.35
CA ALA A 581 12.55 -6.68 -21.15
C ALA A 581 12.87 -5.30 -20.54
N GLN A 582 12.66 -5.13 -19.22
CA GLN A 582 12.88 -3.85 -18.53
C GLN A 582 14.35 -3.45 -18.54
N LEU A 583 15.25 -4.41 -18.34
CA LEU A 583 16.69 -4.19 -18.35
C LEU A 583 17.29 -4.10 -19.76
N GLY A 584 16.52 -4.48 -20.79
CA GLY A 584 16.96 -4.53 -22.18
C GLY A 584 18.12 -5.50 -22.38
N LEU A 585 18.04 -6.70 -21.79
CA LEU A 585 19.12 -7.68 -21.84
C LEU A 585 19.18 -8.45 -23.15
N ASP A 586 18.09 -8.47 -23.92
CA ASP A 586 17.91 -9.23 -25.15
C ASP A 586 18.32 -10.71 -25.01
N LEU A 587 18.08 -11.29 -23.82
CA LEU A 587 18.51 -12.65 -23.51
C LEU A 587 17.52 -13.66 -24.07
N VAL A 588 16.21 -13.45 -23.81
CA VAL A 588 15.17 -14.40 -24.19
C VAL A 588 14.65 -14.05 -25.59
N PRO A 589 14.59 -15.01 -26.54
CA PRO A 589 14.11 -14.73 -27.89
C PRO A 589 12.68 -14.20 -27.92
N GLN A 590 12.41 -13.19 -28.76
CA GLN A 590 11.07 -12.60 -28.94
C GLN A 590 9.99 -13.64 -29.30
N SER A 591 10.36 -14.76 -29.92
CA SER A 591 9.44 -15.86 -30.20
C SER A 591 8.81 -16.47 -28.95
N VAL A 592 9.51 -16.45 -27.79
CA VAL A 592 8.98 -16.92 -26.50
C VAL A 592 7.92 -15.96 -25.97
N TYR A 593 8.18 -14.65 -26.02
CA TYR A 593 7.21 -13.61 -25.66
C TYR A 593 5.94 -13.72 -26.49
N GLN A 594 6.07 -13.84 -27.82
CA GLN A 594 4.93 -13.97 -28.72
C GLN A 594 4.15 -15.27 -28.46
N MET A 595 4.84 -16.40 -28.30
CA MET A 595 4.24 -17.70 -27.99
C MET A 595 3.38 -17.62 -26.73
N GLN A 596 3.91 -17.08 -25.63
CA GLN A 596 3.16 -16.96 -24.38
C GLN A 596 2.01 -15.96 -24.51
N SER A 597 2.22 -14.84 -25.22
CA SER A 597 1.16 -13.87 -25.50
C SER A 597 -0.03 -14.48 -26.25
N ASP A 598 0.23 -15.43 -27.16
CA ASP A 598 -0.81 -16.14 -27.92
C ASP A 598 -1.51 -17.24 -27.09
N PHE A 599 -0.81 -17.79 -26.09
CA PHE A 599 -1.34 -18.83 -25.20
C PHE A 599 -2.27 -18.29 -24.11
N TYR A 600 -1.90 -17.19 -23.44
CA TYR A 600 -2.63 -16.69 -22.27
C TYR A 600 -4.15 -16.52 -22.46
N PRO A 601 -4.65 -15.96 -23.59
CA PRO A 601 -6.09 -15.85 -23.81
C PRO A 601 -6.86 -17.17 -23.83
N THR A 602 -6.17 -18.30 -24.04
CA THR A 602 -6.80 -19.64 -24.07
C THR A 602 -7.07 -20.22 -22.69
N VAL A 603 -6.44 -19.67 -21.64
CA VAL A 603 -6.54 -20.14 -20.25
C VAL A 603 -7.03 -19.04 -19.29
N ALA A 604 -7.33 -17.85 -19.79
CA ALA A 604 -7.87 -16.75 -19.01
C ALA A 604 -9.27 -17.07 -18.47
N ASN A 605 -9.48 -16.74 -17.19
CA ASN A 605 -10.77 -16.75 -16.52
C ASN A 605 -11.34 -15.32 -16.44
N LYS A 606 -12.43 -15.13 -15.70
CA LYS A 606 -13.14 -13.84 -15.60
C LYS A 606 -12.24 -12.69 -15.08
N TYR A 607 -11.38 -12.99 -14.12
CA TYR A 607 -10.60 -11.97 -13.39
C TYR A 607 -9.09 -12.05 -13.63
N GLY A 608 -8.64 -12.86 -14.60
CA GLY A 608 -7.23 -12.99 -14.95
C GLY A 608 -6.88 -14.40 -15.39
N VAL A 609 -5.59 -14.63 -15.61
CA VAL A 609 -5.04 -15.94 -15.95
C VAL A 609 -4.52 -16.59 -14.66
N PRO A 610 -4.88 -17.85 -14.37
CA PRO A 610 -4.32 -18.55 -13.22
C PRO A 610 -2.78 -18.52 -13.24
N LEU A 611 -2.18 -18.32 -12.06
CA LEU A 611 -0.73 -18.24 -11.89
C LEU A 611 -0.03 -19.44 -12.54
N ASP A 612 -0.56 -20.62 -12.29
CA ASP A 612 -0.18 -21.87 -12.93
C ASP A 612 -1.29 -22.93 -12.84
N THR A 613 -1.05 -24.12 -13.40
CA THR A 613 -2.02 -25.21 -13.48
C THR A 613 -2.42 -25.87 -12.16
N ARG A 614 -1.74 -25.59 -11.04
CA ARG A 614 -2.07 -26.21 -9.74
C ARG A 614 -3.39 -25.69 -9.17
N HIS A 615 -3.75 -24.44 -9.51
CA HIS A 615 -4.85 -23.73 -8.89
C HIS A 615 -5.57 -22.77 -9.85
N THR A 616 -6.65 -22.16 -9.38
CA THR A 616 -7.40 -21.13 -10.11
C THR A 616 -7.08 -19.71 -9.66
N TYR A 617 -6.19 -19.53 -8.67
CA TYR A 617 -5.79 -18.22 -8.20
C TYR A 617 -4.68 -17.60 -9.07
N THR A 618 -4.52 -16.29 -8.97
CA THR A 618 -3.46 -15.50 -9.60
C THR A 618 -2.92 -14.45 -8.63
N LYS A 619 -1.89 -13.72 -9.06
CA LYS A 619 -1.31 -12.56 -8.37
C LYS A 619 -1.38 -11.31 -9.25
N GLY A 620 -2.07 -10.26 -8.80
CA GLY A 620 -2.32 -9.05 -9.59
C GLY A 620 -1.08 -8.26 -10.02
N ASP A 621 -0.01 -8.30 -9.21
CA ASP A 621 1.32 -7.80 -9.55
C ASP A 621 1.97 -8.64 -10.67
N TRP A 622 1.88 -9.96 -10.63
CA TRP A 622 2.36 -10.86 -11.69
C TRP A 622 1.55 -10.75 -12.99
N GLU A 623 0.24 -10.51 -12.90
CA GLU A 623 -0.60 -10.15 -14.04
C GLU A 623 -0.08 -8.85 -14.70
N CYS A 624 0.30 -7.84 -13.90
CA CYS A 624 0.85 -6.58 -14.40
C CYS A 624 2.25 -6.75 -15.03
N PHE A 625 3.11 -7.58 -14.45
CA PHE A 625 4.42 -7.91 -15.04
C PHE A 625 4.24 -8.61 -16.39
N THR A 626 3.32 -9.56 -16.47
CA THR A 626 3.01 -10.28 -17.71
C THR A 626 2.35 -9.35 -18.74
N ALA A 627 1.46 -8.46 -18.31
CA ALA A 627 0.86 -7.44 -19.17
C ALA A 627 1.90 -6.51 -19.79
N ALA A 628 2.98 -6.18 -19.07
CA ALA A 628 4.04 -5.30 -19.56
C ALA A 628 4.80 -5.87 -20.79
N ILE A 629 4.85 -7.19 -20.93
CA ILE A 629 5.68 -7.88 -21.93
C ILE A 629 4.90 -8.62 -23.02
N THR A 630 3.56 -8.56 -22.99
CA THR A 630 2.70 -9.23 -23.97
C THR A 630 2.25 -8.31 -25.10
N SER A 631 1.68 -8.89 -26.16
CA SER A 631 1.10 -8.12 -27.27
C SER A 631 0.00 -7.17 -26.78
N GLY A 632 -0.28 -6.11 -27.56
CA GLY A 632 -1.27 -5.08 -27.14
C GLY A 632 -2.66 -5.62 -26.81
N ASN A 633 -3.12 -6.68 -27.50
CA ASN A 633 -4.41 -7.31 -27.22
C ASN A 633 -4.39 -8.11 -25.92
N THR A 634 -3.35 -8.92 -25.70
CA THR A 634 -3.18 -9.72 -24.48
C THR A 634 -2.92 -8.84 -23.26
N ARG A 635 -2.12 -7.77 -23.41
CA ARG A 635 -1.94 -6.73 -22.38
C ARG A 635 -3.28 -6.11 -21.97
N SER A 636 -4.09 -5.72 -22.95
CA SER A 636 -5.41 -5.13 -22.68
C SER A 636 -6.34 -6.09 -21.94
N MET A 637 -6.24 -7.39 -22.20
CA MET A 637 -6.98 -8.43 -21.48
C MET A 637 -6.58 -8.45 -19.99
N PHE A 638 -5.29 -8.64 -19.68
CA PHE A 638 -4.81 -8.66 -18.28
C PHE A 638 -5.22 -7.43 -17.48
N ILE A 639 -5.01 -6.24 -18.05
CA ILE A 639 -5.37 -4.97 -17.42
C ILE A 639 -6.87 -4.86 -17.18
N LYS A 640 -7.68 -5.23 -18.18
CA LYS A 640 -9.15 -5.18 -18.06
C LYS A 640 -9.67 -6.18 -17.03
N ASP A 641 -9.10 -7.37 -16.96
CA ASP A 641 -9.56 -8.43 -16.06
C ASP A 641 -9.30 -8.04 -14.58
N LEU A 642 -8.12 -7.47 -14.28
CA LEU A 642 -7.82 -6.94 -12.95
C LEU A 642 -8.68 -5.71 -12.61
N ALA A 643 -8.90 -4.78 -13.55
CA ALA A 643 -9.82 -3.65 -13.33
C ALA A 643 -11.27 -4.10 -13.10
N THR A 644 -11.70 -5.17 -13.79
CA THR A 644 -12.99 -5.82 -13.57
C THR A 644 -13.06 -6.44 -12.17
N TRP A 645 -11.98 -7.12 -11.73
CA TRP A 645 -11.88 -7.63 -10.37
C TRP A 645 -12.02 -6.52 -9.33
N ILE A 646 -11.31 -5.40 -9.48
CA ILE A 646 -11.38 -4.27 -8.54
C ILE A 646 -12.83 -3.80 -8.37
N ASN A 647 -13.58 -3.66 -9.48
CA ASN A 647 -14.98 -3.21 -9.45
C ASN A 647 -15.94 -4.22 -8.81
N GLU A 648 -15.75 -5.51 -9.09
CA GLU A 648 -16.75 -6.54 -8.83
C GLU A 648 -16.42 -7.44 -7.63
N THR A 649 -15.19 -7.37 -7.10
CA THR A 649 -14.73 -8.29 -6.07
C THR A 649 -15.61 -8.25 -4.81
N PRO A 650 -15.93 -9.42 -4.22
CA PRO A 650 -16.59 -9.49 -2.93
C PRO A 650 -15.66 -9.13 -1.77
N THR A 651 -14.34 -9.22 -1.96
CA THR A 651 -13.34 -8.99 -0.91
C THR A 651 -13.45 -7.58 -0.33
N ASN A 652 -13.25 -7.46 0.99
CA ASN A 652 -13.56 -6.23 1.72
C ASN A 652 -12.34 -5.54 2.35
N ARG A 653 -11.12 -6.02 2.12
CA ARG A 653 -9.88 -5.43 2.69
C ARG A 653 -9.10 -4.70 1.59
N ALA A 654 -7.95 -4.12 1.95
CA ALA A 654 -7.07 -3.44 1.00
C ALA A 654 -6.75 -4.33 -0.22
N LEU A 655 -6.42 -3.71 -1.36
CA LEU A 655 -6.19 -4.38 -2.64
C LEU A 655 -5.24 -5.58 -2.44
N THR A 656 -5.75 -6.78 -2.72
CA THR A 656 -4.98 -8.01 -2.67
C THR A 656 -4.14 -8.16 -3.93
N ASP A 657 -2.95 -8.71 -3.77
CA ASP A 657 -2.21 -9.33 -4.85
C ASP A 657 -2.83 -10.71 -5.17
N LEU A 658 -3.13 -11.54 -4.18
CA LEU A 658 -3.58 -12.92 -4.36
C LEU A 658 -5.12 -13.05 -4.36
N TYR A 659 -5.70 -13.52 -5.47
CA TYR A 659 -7.15 -13.75 -5.60
C TYR A 659 -7.50 -14.90 -6.55
N ASP A 660 -8.68 -15.48 -6.37
CA ASP A 660 -9.22 -16.52 -7.25
C ASP A 660 -9.75 -15.94 -8.56
N THR A 661 -9.26 -16.39 -9.72
CA THR A 661 -9.59 -15.80 -11.03
C THR A 661 -11.01 -16.09 -11.52
N VAL A 662 -11.74 -16.99 -10.86
CA VAL A 662 -13.10 -17.38 -11.22
C VAL A 662 -14.13 -16.66 -10.34
N SER A 663 -13.97 -16.75 -9.02
CA SER A 663 -14.89 -16.18 -8.03
C SER A 663 -14.56 -14.74 -7.64
N GLY A 664 -13.29 -14.33 -7.78
CA GLY A 664 -12.79 -13.02 -7.34
C GLY A 664 -12.62 -12.90 -5.83
N ASN A 665 -12.82 -13.98 -5.07
CA ASN A 665 -12.61 -14.01 -3.63
C ASN A 665 -11.13 -14.35 -3.29
N TYR A 666 -10.76 -14.25 -2.02
CA TYR A 666 -9.51 -14.81 -1.54
C TYR A 666 -9.47 -16.33 -1.77
N PRO A 667 -8.31 -16.91 -2.14
CA PRO A 667 -8.08 -18.34 -2.02
C PRO A 667 -7.92 -18.71 -0.52
N GLN A 668 -7.24 -19.82 -0.22
CA GLN A 668 -7.02 -20.23 1.18
C GLN A 668 -6.24 -19.19 2.00
N ASN A 669 -5.28 -18.51 1.37
CA ASN A 669 -4.51 -17.44 1.99
C ASN A 669 -5.16 -16.08 1.76
N THR A 670 -5.01 -15.17 2.72
CA THR A 670 -5.57 -13.82 2.68
C THR A 670 -4.45 -12.79 2.72
N PHE A 671 -3.95 -12.42 1.54
CA PHE A 671 -2.98 -11.34 1.39
C PHE A 671 -3.71 -10.02 1.17
N VAL A 672 -3.29 -8.97 1.87
CA VAL A 672 -3.94 -7.66 1.88
C VAL A 672 -2.92 -6.58 2.13
N ALA A 673 -3.10 -5.41 1.49
CA ALA A 673 -2.21 -4.26 1.70
C ALA A 673 -0.71 -4.53 1.42
N ARG A 674 -0.36 -5.62 0.72
CA ARG A 674 1.03 -5.95 0.41
C ARG A 674 1.67 -4.87 -0.48
N PRO A 675 2.95 -4.53 -0.24
CA PRO A 675 3.67 -3.58 -1.09
C PRO A 675 3.93 -4.06 -2.51
N VAL A 676 3.81 -5.37 -2.76
CA VAL A 676 4.00 -6.00 -4.07
C VAL A 676 3.12 -5.37 -5.16
N MET A 677 1.99 -4.74 -4.79
CA MET A 677 1.15 -3.98 -5.72
C MET A 677 1.85 -2.75 -6.34
N GLY A 678 3.04 -2.36 -5.87
CA GLY A 678 3.96 -1.50 -6.60
C GLY A 678 4.26 -2.02 -8.02
N GLY A 679 4.13 -3.33 -8.24
CA GLY A 679 4.28 -4.00 -9.53
C GLY A 679 3.23 -3.63 -10.56
N ALA A 680 2.12 -3.02 -10.14
CA ALA A 680 1.16 -2.39 -11.06
C ALA A 680 1.82 -1.35 -11.98
N PHE A 681 2.97 -0.78 -11.61
CA PHE A 681 3.71 0.20 -12.41
C PHE A 681 4.61 -0.44 -13.48
N ALA A 682 4.70 -1.78 -13.56
CA ALA A 682 5.55 -2.49 -14.51
C ALA A 682 5.32 -2.09 -15.99
N PRO A 683 4.08 -1.99 -16.51
CA PRO A 683 3.84 -1.52 -17.88
C PRO A 683 4.40 -0.12 -18.21
N LEU A 684 4.64 0.75 -17.22
CA LEU A 684 5.25 2.06 -17.43
C LEU A 684 6.77 2.02 -17.62
N LEU A 685 7.39 0.87 -17.36
CA LEU A 685 8.85 0.69 -17.39
C LEU A 685 9.37 -0.04 -18.62
N VAL A 686 8.50 -0.66 -19.40
CA VAL A 686 8.82 -1.32 -20.67
C VAL A 686 8.26 -0.47 -21.81
N ARG A 687 9.04 -0.27 -22.88
CA ARG A 687 8.66 0.58 -24.02
C ARG A 687 8.48 -0.21 -25.30
#